data_AF-A0A413RAH8-F1
#
_entry.id   AF-A0A413RAH8-F1
#
_cell.length_a   1.000
_cell.length_b   1.000
_cell.length_c   1.000
_cell.angle_alpha   90.00
_cell.angle_beta   90.00
_cell.angle_gamma   90.00
#
_symmetry.space_group_name_H-M   'P 1'
#
loop_
_entity.id
_entity.type
_entity.pdbx_description
1 polymer ?
#
loop_
_entity_poly.entity_id
_entity_poly.type
_entity_poly.pdbx_seq_one_letter_code
_entity_poly.pdbx_strand_id
1 'polypeptide(L)'
;MYKKVSTNLNFVDREKETEKFWDDNHIFEKSMENRKEGPTYTFYDGPPTANGKPHIGHVLTRVIKDMIPRYRTMKGYMVPRKAGWDTHGLPVELEVEKLLGLNGKEQIEEYGMEPFIKKCKESVWKYKGMWEDFSGTVGFWADMENPYVTYDDNFIESEWWALKTIWDKKLLYKGFKIVPYCPRCGTPLSSQEVAQGYKAVKERSAIVRFKVVGEDAYFLAWTTTPWTLPSNVALCVNPNDTYCKVKAADGYTYYMAEALLDTVLGKLATEDEKAYEVLETMKGADLEYKEYEPLYECAKAIADKQRKKGFFVTCDTYVTMSDGTGIVHIAPAFGEDDANVGRNYDLPFVQLVNDKGELTEDTPYAGLFVKDADPKVLVDLDKRGQLFDAPKFEHDYPHCWRCDTPLIYYARESWFIKMTEVKDKLVANNNTVNWIPKSIGEGRFGNWLENVQDWGISRNRYWGTPLNIWECCDCGCQESIGSRAELAERSGNPDNANVELHRPYIDEVTFKCKECGGTMKRVPEVIDCWFDSGAMPFAQHHYPFENKDLFEKQFPADFISEAVDQTRGWFYSLMAESTLLFDKAPYKNVIVLGHVQDENGQKMSKSKGNAVDPFEALGQYGADAIRWYFYTNSAPWLPNRFHGKAVQEGQRKFMGTLWNTYAFYVLYAEIDQFDPTKYTLDYDKLSVMDKWLLSKLNSMVKAVDENLGNYRIPEAARALDDFVDDMSNWYVRRSRERFWAKDMPQDKINAYMTLYKALVTVSKAAAPMIPFMTEDIYQNIVRSVDETAPESIHLCDFPEVNESYIDKELEENMERVLDIVVLGRACRNASAIKNRQPIGKMFVKAEFELSDFYKEIIEEELNVKEVEFTDDVRAFTSYSFKPQLRTVGPKYGKFLGKIKEALSSLDGNAAMDKINAGEPLTFDFDGNEVVLEKEDLLIDMAQVEGYVSESDNNITVVLDTKLSDELIEEGFVREIISKIQTMRKEADFQVMDKIVVNVDKNDTIKAIIENNLDEIKSEVLADNVIFGKINGYEKEWNINGEKVTFGVEKAL
;
A
#
# COMPACT_ATOMS: atom_id res chain seq x y z
N MET A 1 -12.82 -22.88 35.78
CA MET A 1 -13.59 -21.70 35.34
C MET A 1 -13.19 -21.28 33.93
N TYR A 2 -11.91 -21.09 33.67
CA TYR A 2 -11.34 -20.72 32.38
C TYR A 2 -10.77 -21.93 31.63
N LYS A 3 -10.74 -21.87 30.30
CA LYS A 3 -10.01 -22.85 29.47
C LYS A 3 -8.51 -22.58 29.57
N LYS A 4 -7.73 -23.64 29.80
CA LYS A 4 -6.26 -23.55 29.87
C LYS A 4 -5.68 -23.01 28.56
N VAL A 5 -4.82 -22.00 28.64
CA VAL A 5 -4.20 -21.35 27.49
C VAL A 5 -2.81 -21.95 27.23
N SER A 6 -2.56 -22.43 26.01
CA SER A 6 -1.23 -22.82 25.56
C SER A 6 -0.45 -21.60 25.10
N THR A 7 0.82 -21.47 25.50
CA THR A 7 1.70 -20.36 25.08
C THR A 7 2.27 -20.53 23.67
N ASN A 8 1.88 -21.57 22.93
CA ASN A 8 2.26 -21.71 21.53
C ASN A 8 1.58 -20.63 20.65
N LEU A 9 2.30 -20.16 19.64
CA LEU A 9 1.84 -19.17 18.66
C LEU A 9 1.22 -19.84 17.42
N ASN A 10 0.65 -21.04 17.56
CA ASN A 10 -0.09 -21.66 16.47
C ASN A 10 -1.51 -21.07 16.44
N PHE A 11 -1.70 -20.00 15.68
CA PHE A 11 -2.98 -19.29 15.59
C PHE A 11 -3.92 -19.91 14.56
N VAL A 12 -3.40 -20.57 13.51
CA VAL A 12 -4.20 -21.04 12.36
C VAL A 12 -5.37 -21.94 12.78
N ASP A 13 -5.13 -22.90 13.68
CA ASP A 13 -6.19 -23.81 14.12
C ASP A 13 -7.25 -23.07 14.97
N ARG A 14 -6.84 -22.07 15.76
CA ARG A 14 -7.75 -21.24 16.57
C ARG A 14 -8.58 -20.29 15.71
N GLU A 15 -7.97 -19.74 14.65
CA GLU A 15 -8.66 -18.90 13.67
C GLU A 15 -9.78 -19.68 12.98
N LYS A 16 -9.56 -20.95 12.60
CA LYS A 16 -10.60 -21.82 12.04
C LYS A 16 -11.73 -22.13 13.02
N GLU A 17 -11.41 -22.37 14.29
CA GLU A 17 -12.44 -22.56 15.33
C GLU A 17 -13.29 -21.30 15.51
N THR A 18 -12.67 -20.14 15.43
CA THR A 18 -13.31 -18.83 15.54
C THR A 18 -14.18 -18.50 14.32
N GLU A 19 -13.68 -18.77 13.11
CA GLU A 19 -14.44 -18.65 11.85
C GLU A 19 -15.71 -19.50 11.92
N LYS A 20 -15.55 -20.77 12.30
CA LYS A 20 -16.68 -21.69 12.51
C LYS A 20 -17.67 -21.15 13.54
N PHE A 21 -17.19 -20.58 14.64
CA PHE A 21 -18.04 -19.98 15.67
C PHE A 21 -18.84 -18.79 15.11
N TRP A 22 -18.21 -17.92 14.31
CA TRP A 22 -18.90 -16.78 13.70
C TRP A 22 -19.99 -17.23 12.74
N ASP A 23 -19.72 -18.25 11.92
CA ASP A 23 -20.66 -18.82 10.96
C ASP A 23 -21.83 -19.52 11.67
N ASP A 24 -21.53 -20.44 12.60
CA ASP A 24 -22.54 -21.22 13.34
C ASP A 24 -23.49 -20.32 14.16
N ASN A 25 -23.05 -19.11 14.52
CA ASN A 25 -23.83 -18.16 15.32
C ASN A 25 -24.30 -16.92 14.55
N HIS A 26 -24.05 -16.81 13.25
CA HIS A 26 -24.43 -15.65 12.41
C HIS A 26 -23.98 -14.30 12.99
N ILE A 27 -22.73 -14.23 13.44
CA ILE A 27 -22.21 -13.05 14.16
C ILE A 27 -22.14 -11.82 13.24
N PHE A 28 -21.80 -12.00 11.96
CA PHE A 28 -21.72 -10.90 11.00
C PHE A 28 -23.10 -10.24 10.79
N GLU A 29 -24.13 -11.04 10.56
CA GLU A 29 -25.50 -10.58 10.35
C GLU A 29 -26.02 -9.86 11.60
N LYS A 30 -25.82 -10.46 12.78
CA LYS A 30 -26.18 -9.86 14.07
C LYS A 30 -25.46 -8.53 14.31
N SER A 31 -24.22 -8.39 13.87
CA SER A 31 -23.47 -7.13 14.00
C SER A 31 -24.12 -5.98 13.22
N MET A 32 -24.75 -6.28 12.08
CA MET A 32 -25.51 -5.30 11.30
C MET A 32 -26.92 -5.08 11.88
N GLU A 33 -27.61 -6.17 12.27
CA GLU A 33 -28.96 -6.10 12.83
C GLU A 33 -29.02 -5.29 14.13
N ASN A 34 -28.05 -5.49 15.04
CA ASN A 34 -27.92 -4.74 16.29
C ASN A 34 -27.75 -3.23 16.09
N ARG A 35 -27.38 -2.80 14.88
CA ARG A 35 -27.14 -1.39 14.53
C ARG A 35 -28.17 -0.83 13.55
N LYS A 36 -29.22 -1.58 13.18
CA LYS A 36 -30.18 -1.19 12.12
C LYS A 36 -30.81 0.20 12.30
N GLU A 37 -31.07 0.60 13.55
CA GLU A 37 -31.65 1.90 13.90
C GLU A 37 -30.59 3.02 14.05
N GLY A 38 -29.30 2.68 14.03
CA GLY A 38 -28.19 3.62 14.12
C GLY A 38 -27.94 4.41 12.83
N PRO A 39 -27.07 5.44 12.88
CA PRO A 39 -26.64 6.17 11.69
C PRO A 39 -25.97 5.22 10.69
N THR A 40 -26.27 5.39 9.41
CA THR A 40 -25.67 4.58 8.34
C THR A 40 -24.29 5.13 8.00
N TYR A 41 -23.30 4.25 7.91
CA TYR A 41 -21.98 4.53 7.36
C TYR A 41 -21.79 3.64 6.13
N THR A 42 -21.90 4.22 4.94
CA THR A 42 -21.92 3.47 3.69
C THR A 42 -20.50 3.13 3.24
N PHE A 43 -20.29 1.85 2.94
CA PHE A 43 -19.05 1.33 2.36
C PHE A 43 -19.36 0.67 1.00
N TYR A 44 -18.58 1.01 -0.03
CA TYR A 44 -18.63 0.29 -1.31
C TYR A 44 -17.41 -0.59 -1.45
N ASP A 45 -17.64 -1.87 -1.74
CA ASP A 45 -16.60 -2.83 -2.14
C ASP A 45 -16.44 -2.81 -3.65
N GLY A 46 -15.23 -2.51 -4.14
CA GLY A 46 -14.91 -2.58 -5.55
C GLY A 46 -15.03 -4.01 -6.05
N PRO A 47 -15.82 -4.28 -7.10
CA PRO A 47 -16.11 -5.65 -7.51
C PRO A 47 -14.87 -6.30 -8.13
N PRO A 48 -14.34 -7.42 -7.59
CA PRO A 48 -13.33 -8.18 -8.29
C PRO A 48 -13.91 -8.79 -9.56
N THR A 49 -13.07 -8.90 -10.60
CA THR A 49 -13.41 -9.73 -11.75
C THR A 49 -13.35 -11.20 -11.34
N ALA A 50 -14.43 -11.94 -11.54
CA ALA A 50 -14.55 -13.33 -11.09
C ALA A 50 -13.77 -14.36 -11.94
N ASN A 51 -12.80 -13.91 -12.75
CA ASN A 51 -12.08 -14.72 -13.75
C ASN A 51 -10.72 -15.25 -13.28
N GLY A 52 -10.29 -14.95 -12.05
CA GLY A 52 -8.95 -15.29 -11.55
C GLY A 52 -8.93 -15.75 -10.09
N LYS A 53 -7.83 -16.41 -9.71
CA LYS A 53 -7.54 -16.76 -8.31
C LYS A 53 -7.14 -15.51 -7.50
N PRO A 54 -7.42 -15.49 -6.18
CA PRO A 54 -6.89 -14.45 -5.32
C PRO A 54 -5.35 -14.49 -5.25
N HIS A 55 -4.73 -13.36 -4.89
CA HIS A 55 -3.30 -13.21 -4.67
C HIS A 55 -3.06 -12.38 -3.41
N ILE A 56 -1.83 -12.33 -2.89
CA ILE A 56 -1.52 -11.65 -1.63
C ILE A 56 -1.97 -10.17 -1.57
N GLY A 57 -1.95 -9.46 -2.71
CA GLY A 57 -2.51 -8.09 -2.80
C GLY A 57 -4.00 -7.98 -2.44
N HIS A 58 -4.79 -9.03 -2.66
CA HIS A 58 -6.20 -9.06 -2.28
C HIS A 58 -6.38 -9.21 -0.75
N VAL A 59 -5.38 -9.75 -0.04
CA VAL A 59 -5.39 -9.75 1.43
C VAL A 59 -5.29 -8.31 1.90
N LEU A 60 -4.30 -7.54 1.43
CA LEU A 60 -4.13 -6.12 1.78
C LEU A 60 -5.41 -5.32 1.54
N THR A 61 -6.02 -5.43 0.35
CA THR A 61 -7.25 -4.69 0.04
C THR A 61 -8.39 -5.07 0.98
N ARG A 62 -8.56 -6.36 1.29
CA ARG A 62 -9.66 -6.83 2.15
C ARG A 62 -9.46 -6.47 3.61
N VAL A 63 -8.26 -6.56 4.15
CA VAL A 63 -8.02 -6.27 5.57
C VAL A 63 -8.29 -4.80 5.89
N ILE A 64 -7.93 -3.89 4.97
CA ILE A 64 -8.26 -2.46 5.08
C ILE A 64 -9.77 -2.23 4.95
N LYS A 65 -10.41 -2.90 3.99
CA LYS A 65 -11.85 -2.83 3.74
C LYS A 65 -12.70 -3.49 4.83
N ASP A 66 -12.13 -4.28 5.74
CA ASP A 66 -12.86 -4.87 6.87
C ASP A 66 -12.60 -4.14 8.20
N MET A 67 -11.36 -3.73 8.46
CA MET A 67 -10.99 -3.05 9.70
C MET A 67 -11.80 -1.76 9.94
N ILE A 68 -11.94 -0.90 8.93
CA ILE A 68 -12.68 0.36 9.08
C ILE A 68 -14.18 0.09 9.32
N PRO A 69 -14.87 -0.76 8.53
CA PRO A 69 -16.24 -1.17 8.82
C PRO A 69 -16.44 -1.78 10.20
N ARG A 70 -15.56 -2.67 10.68
CA ARG A 70 -15.65 -3.23 12.05
C ARG A 70 -15.59 -2.14 13.10
N TYR A 71 -14.59 -1.25 13.00
CA TYR A 71 -14.47 -0.11 13.88
C TYR A 71 -15.74 0.75 13.88
N ARG A 72 -16.29 1.10 12.71
CA ARG A 72 -17.53 1.89 12.61
C ARG A 72 -18.75 1.16 13.20
N THR A 73 -18.89 -0.15 12.99
CA THR A 73 -19.94 -0.95 13.62
C THR A 73 -19.83 -0.93 15.15
N MET A 74 -18.61 -1.04 15.70
CA MET A 74 -18.37 -0.92 17.15
C MET A 74 -18.60 0.50 17.68
N LYS A 75 -18.51 1.54 16.84
CA LYS A 75 -18.90 2.92 17.16
C LYS A 75 -20.41 3.17 17.05
N GLY A 76 -21.22 2.14 16.80
CA GLY A 76 -22.68 2.23 16.77
C GLY A 76 -23.30 2.48 15.39
N TYR A 77 -22.53 2.45 14.30
CA TYR A 77 -23.05 2.67 12.95
C TYR A 77 -23.62 1.40 12.33
N MET A 78 -24.69 1.55 11.57
CA MET A 78 -25.13 0.54 10.60
C MET A 78 -24.22 0.61 9.39
N VAL A 79 -23.43 -0.44 9.15
CA VAL A 79 -22.47 -0.49 8.03
C VAL A 79 -22.92 -1.58 7.05
N PRO A 80 -23.64 -1.25 5.97
CA PRO A 80 -23.98 -2.24 4.95
C PRO A 80 -22.69 -2.66 4.22
N ARG A 81 -22.41 -3.97 4.20
CA ARG A 81 -21.22 -4.53 3.56
C ARG A 81 -21.68 -5.55 2.53
N LYS A 82 -21.89 -5.11 1.29
CA LYS A 82 -22.35 -5.96 0.18
C LYS A 82 -21.19 -6.21 -0.77
N ALA A 83 -20.85 -7.48 -0.99
CA ALA A 83 -19.89 -7.84 -2.02
C ALA A 83 -20.50 -7.71 -3.42
N GLY A 84 -19.68 -7.72 -4.45
CA GLY A 84 -20.19 -7.90 -5.80
C GLY A 84 -19.16 -8.37 -6.80
N TRP A 85 -19.64 -8.62 -8.01
CA TRP A 85 -18.87 -9.29 -9.05
C TRP A 85 -18.93 -8.50 -10.35
N ASP A 86 -17.75 -8.16 -10.86
CA ASP A 86 -17.59 -7.65 -12.21
C ASP A 86 -17.46 -8.85 -13.14
N THR A 87 -18.45 -9.00 -14.02
CA THR A 87 -18.71 -10.24 -14.75
C THR A 87 -18.74 -10.03 -16.25
N HIS A 88 -18.59 -8.81 -16.74
CA HIS A 88 -18.64 -8.47 -18.16
C HIS A 88 -17.26 -8.15 -18.75
N GLY A 89 -17.22 -7.98 -20.07
CA GLY A 89 -16.11 -7.35 -20.77
C GLY A 89 -14.96 -8.26 -21.17
N LEU A 90 -13.93 -7.63 -21.75
CA LEU A 90 -12.72 -8.27 -22.25
C LEU A 90 -12.03 -9.24 -21.28
N PRO A 91 -11.96 -8.99 -19.95
CA PRO A 91 -11.28 -9.90 -19.05
C PRO A 91 -11.90 -11.30 -19.02
N VAL A 92 -13.23 -11.39 -19.12
CA VAL A 92 -13.96 -12.65 -19.11
C VAL A 92 -13.86 -13.32 -20.48
N GLU A 93 -14.12 -12.57 -21.55
CA GLU A 93 -14.04 -13.10 -22.92
C GLU A 93 -12.67 -13.67 -23.26
N LEU A 94 -11.57 -13.01 -22.87
CA LEU A 94 -10.22 -13.48 -23.14
C LEU A 94 -9.86 -14.78 -22.40
N GLU A 95 -10.44 -15.00 -21.21
CA GLU A 95 -10.24 -16.24 -20.48
C GLU A 95 -11.04 -17.39 -21.10
N VAL A 96 -12.25 -17.11 -21.59
CA VAL A 96 -13.05 -18.05 -22.36
C VAL A 96 -12.42 -18.36 -23.72
N GLU A 97 -11.88 -17.37 -24.41
CA GLU A 97 -11.09 -17.56 -25.65
C GLU A 97 -9.96 -18.58 -25.41
N LYS A 98 -9.15 -18.39 -24.36
CA LYS A 98 -8.07 -19.33 -24.00
C LYS A 98 -8.60 -20.72 -23.68
N LEU A 99 -9.71 -20.81 -22.93
CA LEU A 99 -10.31 -22.08 -22.54
C LEU A 99 -10.84 -22.87 -23.75
N LEU A 100 -11.37 -22.17 -24.75
CA LEU A 100 -11.90 -22.74 -25.98
C LEU A 100 -10.85 -22.86 -27.10
N GLY A 101 -9.65 -22.31 -26.91
CA GLY A 101 -8.60 -22.27 -27.93
C GLY A 101 -8.91 -21.32 -29.09
N LEU A 102 -9.75 -20.30 -28.85
CA LEU A 102 -10.11 -19.27 -29.82
C LEU A 102 -9.10 -18.12 -29.78
N ASN A 103 -8.89 -17.49 -30.93
CA ASN A 103 -7.99 -16.36 -31.11
C ASN A 103 -8.65 -15.27 -31.95
N GLY A 104 -9.23 -14.29 -31.26
CA GLY A 104 -9.80 -13.11 -31.89
C GLY A 104 -11.22 -13.29 -32.40
N LYS A 105 -11.70 -12.23 -33.03
CA LYS A 105 -13.13 -12.01 -33.31
C LYS A 105 -13.74 -13.03 -34.28
N GLU A 106 -13.07 -13.32 -35.39
CA GLU A 106 -13.59 -14.22 -36.44
C GLU A 106 -13.87 -15.63 -35.90
N GLN A 107 -12.96 -16.18 -35.10
CA GLN A 107 -13.12 -17.52 -34.53
C GLN A 107 -14.27 -17.59 -33.52
N ILE A 108 -14.60 -16.47 -32.85
CA ILE A 108 -15.81 -16.39 -31.99
C ILE A 108 -17.08 -16.39 -32.85
N GLU A 109 -17.09 -15.66 -33.97
CA GLU A 109 -18.24 -15.66 -34.89
C GLU A 109 -18.45 -17.03 -35.53
N GLU A 110 -17.37 -17.72 -35.91
CA GLU A 110 -17.40 -19.11 -36.41
C GLU A 110 -17.88 -20.12 -35.36
N TYR A 111 -17.49 -19.94 -34.08
CA TYR A 111 -17.97 -20.76 -32.97
C TYR A 111 -19.45 -20.52 -32.65
N GLY A 112 -19.93 -19.30 -32.90
CA GLY A 112 -21.29 -18.85 -32.62
C GLY A 112 -21.35 -17.97 -31.36
N MET A 113 -22.12 -16.88 -31.45
CA MET A 113 -22.24 -15.88 -30.38
C MET A 113 -22.94 -16.42 -29.13
N GLU A 114 -24.10 -17.06 -29.29
CA GLU A 114 -24.87 -17.64 -28.19
C GLU A 114 -24.07 -18.68 -27.36
N PRO A 115 -23.43 -19.71 -27.97
CA PRO A 115 -22.65 -20.66 -27.18
C PRO A 115 -21.43 -20.01 -26.51
N PHE A 116 -20.83 -18.98 -27.13
CA PHE A 116 -19.73 -18.22 -26.51
C PHE A 116 -20.19 -17.42 -25.29
N ILE A 117 -21.30 -16.70 -25.40
CA ILE A 117 -21.88 -15.91 -24.31
C ILE A 117 -22.30 -16.80 -23.15
N LYS A 118 -22.92 -17.95 -23.43
CA LYS A 118 -23.23 -18.95 -22.41
C LYS A 118 -21.97 -19.41 -21.66
N LYS A 119 -20.85 -19.62 -22.36
CA LYS A 119 -19.57 -19.97 -21.73
C LYS A 119 -19.00 -18.84 -20.89
N CYS A 120 -19.16 -17.58 -21.31
CA CYS A 120 -18.79 -16.42 -20.49
C CYS A 120 -19.57 -16.40 -19.17
N LYS A 121 -20.91 -16.53 -19.24
CA LYS A 121 -21.80 -16.59 -18.07
C LYS A 121 -21.49 -17.77 -17.12
N GLU A 122 -21.09 -18.93 -17.65
CA GLU A 122 -20.64 -20.07 -16.84
C GLU A 122 -19.26 -19.81 -16.19
N SER A 123 -18.35 -19.15 -16.91
CA SER A 123 -16.94 -19.00 -16.48
C SER A 123 -16.76 -18.11 -15.26
N VAL A 124 -17.61 -17.08 -15.08
CA VAL A 124 -17.49 -16.12 -13.97
C VAL A 124 -17.75 -16.77 -12.61
N TRP A 125 -18.45 -17.90 -12.55
CA TRP A 125 -18.72 -18.60 -11.30
C TRP A 125 -17.65 -19.62 -10.92
N LYS A 126 -16.67 -19.87 -11.80
CA LYS A 126 -15.64 -20.90 -11.61
C LYS A 126 -14.80 -20.69 -10.34
N TYR A 127 -14.53 -19.43 -9.98
CA TYR A 127 -13.66 -19.09 -8.84
C TYR A 127 -14.44 -18.59 -7.61
N LYS A 128 -15.77 -18.51 -7.66
CA LYS A 128 -16.60 -17.96 -6.56
C LYS A 128 -16.28 -18.61 -5.21
N GLY A 129 -16.40 -19.94 -5.12
CA GLY A 129 -16.17 -20.66 -3.86
C GLY A 129 -14.74 -20.48 -3.31
N MET A 130 -13.74 -20.32 -4.18
CA MET A 130 -12.36 -20.04 -3.76
C MET A 130 -12.22 -18.63 -3.19
N TRP A 131 -12.95 -17.66 -3.74
CA TRP A 131 -12.96 -16.31 -3.20
C TRP A 131 -13.74 -16.21 -1.89
N GLU A 132 -14.83 -16.97 -1.73
CA GLU A 132 -15.59 -17.07 -0.47
C GLU A 132 -14.70 -17.66 0.64
N ASP A 133 -14.10 -18.82 0.40
CA ASP A 133 -13.14 -19.47 1.32
C ASP A 133 -11.96 -18.55 1.68
N PHE A 134 -11.40 -17.87 0.68
CA PHE A 134 -10.36 -16.86 0.89
C PHE A 134 -10.84 -15.66 1.74
N SER A 135 -12.12 -15.27 1.65
CA SER A 135 -12.68 -14.18 2.47
C SER A 135 -12.82 -14.59 3.92
N GLY A 136 -13.39 -15.77 4.15
CA GLY A 136 -13.57 -16.35 5.47
C GLY A 136 -12.24 -16.51 6.19
N THR A 137 -11.26 -17.14 5.51
CA THR A 137 -9.91 -17.34 6.05
C THR A 137 -9.22 -16.02 6.43
N VAL A 138 -9.44 -14.93 5.68
CA VAL A 138 -8.87 -13.59 6.00
C VAL A 138 -9.65 -12.87 7.12
N GLY A 139 -10.87 -13.31 7.42
CA GLY A 139 -11.80 -12.62 8.31
C GLY A 139 -12.41 -11.37 7.69
N PHE A 140 -12.68 -11.38 6.37
CA PHE A 140 -13.33 -10.29 5.64
C PHE A 140 -14.84 -10.46 5.67
N TRP A 141 -15.54 -9.65 6.47
CA TRP A 141 -17.00 -9.70 6.58
C TRP A 141 -17.70 -8.85 5.52
N ALA A 142 -18.34 -9.51 4.57
CA ALA A 142 -19.24 -8.92 3.58
C ALA A 142 -20.33 -9.94 3.20
N ASP A 143 -21.51 -9.46 2.83
CA ASP A 143 -22.60 -10.28 2.29
C ASP A 143 -22.20 -10.81 0.90
N MET A 144 -21.86 -12.09 0.86
CA MET A 144 -21.55 -12.84 -0.36
C MET A 144 -22.68 -13.78 -0.78
N GLU A 145 -23.74 -13.89 0.02
CA GLU A 145 -24.95 -14.66 -0.31
C GLU A 145 -25.82 -13.88 -1.31
N ASN A 146 -25.94 -12.56 -1.12
CA ASN A 146 -26.71 -11.66 -1.97
C ASN A 146 -25.80 -10.60 -2.65
N PRO A 147 -24.75 -11.01 -3.40
CA PRO A 147 -23.86 -10.06 -4.03
C PRO A 147 -24.59 -9.34 -5.18
N TYR A 148 -24.16 -8.12 -5.51
CA TYR A 148 -24.56 -7.54 -6.79
C TYR A 148 -23.75 -8.18 -7.93
N VAL A 149 -24.38 -8.36 -9.09
CA VAL A 149 -23.78 -9.02 -10.25
C VAL A 149 -24.07 -8.17 -11.48
N THR A 150 -23.02 -7.74 -12.16
CA THR A 150 -23.10 -6.81 -13.30
C THR A 150 -23.87 -7.36 -14.50
N TYR A 151 -23.86 -8.69 -14.73
CA TYR A 151 -24.66 -9.28 -15.80
C TYR A 151 -26.16 -9.40 -15.45
N ASP A 152 -26.60 -9.16 -14.22
CA ASP A 152 -28.03 -9.31 -13.90
C ASP A 152 -28.89 -8.28 -14.68
N ASP A 153 -30.04 -8.70 -15.21
CA ASP A 153 -30.87 -7.83 -16.05
C ASP A 153 -31.35 -6.57 -15.30
N ASN A 154 -31.54 -6.62 -13.98
CA ASN A 154 -31.90 -5.43 -13.19
C ASN A 154 -30.72 -4.45 -13.08
N PHE A 155 -29.48 -4.97 -13.02
CA PHE A 155 -28.28 -4.15 -13.04
C PHE A 155 -28.14 -3.45 -14.41
N ILE A 156 -28.31 -4.21 -15.49
CA ILE A 156 -28.27 -3.72 -16.88
C ILE A 156 -29.37 -2.68 -17.15
N GLU A 157 -30.59 -2.90 -16.65
CA GLU A 157 -31.69 -1.95 -16.81
C GLU A 157 -31.36 -0.60 -16.14
N SER A 158 -30.68 -0.63 -15.00
CA SER A 158 -30.20 0.58 -14.32
C SER A 158 -29.13 1.31 -15.13
N GLU A 159 -28.21 0.58 -15.77
CA GLU A 159 -27.23 1.15 -16.69
C GLU A 159 -27.89 1.77 -17.94
N TRP A 160 -28.93 1.12 -18.48
CA TRP A 160 -29.71 1.67 -19.58
C TRP A 160 -30.41 2.97 -19.20
N TRP A 161 -30.95 3.06 -17.97
CA TRP A 161 -31.45 4.33 -17.45
C TRP A 161 -30.36 5.41 -17.41
N ALA A 162 -29.15 5.06 -16.95
CA ALA A 162 -28.03 6.00 -16.90
C ALA A 162 -27.63 6.47 -18.30
N LEU A 163 -27.46 5.54 -19.25
CA LEU A 163 -27.13 5.85 -20.65
C LEU A 163 -28.21 6.71 -21.30
N LYS A 164 -29.49 6.41 -21.07
CA LYS A 164 -30.61 7.24 -21.56
C LYS A 164 -30.59 8.64 -20.95
N THR A 165 -30.29 8.75 -19.65
CA THR A 165 -30.16 10.04 -18.98
C THR A 165 -29.02 10.88 -19.58
N ILE A 166 -27.88 10.26 -19.88
CA ILE A 166 -26.73 10.90 -20.53
C ILE A 166 -27.06 11.29 -21.98
N TRP A 167 -27.79 10.44 -22.71
CA TRP A 167 -28.31 10.72 -24.05
C TRP A 167 -29.27 11.91 -24.06
N ASP A 168 -30.21 11.98 -23.11
CA ASP A 168 -31.18 13.06 -23.01
C ASP A 168 -30.49 14.39 -22.67
N LYS A 169 -29.35 14.35 -21.94
CA LYS A 169 -28.44 15.49 -21.71
C LYS A 169 -27.57 15.86 -22.92
N LYS A 170 -27.68 15.15 -24.05
CA LYS A 170 -26.88 15.33 -25.27
C LYS A 170 -25.37 15.11 -25.10
N LEU A 171 -25.00 14.29 -24.10
CA LEU A 171 -23.61 13.96 -23.79
C LEU A 171 -23.16 12.64 -24.43
N LEU A 172 -24.08 11.74 -24.79
CA LEU A 172 -23.77 10.51 -25.52
C LEU A 172 -23.92 10.74 -27.03
N TYR A 173 -22.88 10.48 -27.81
CA TYR A 173 -22.88 10.73 -29.26
C TYR A 173 -22.03 9.72 -30.04
N LYS A 174 -22.36 9.55 -31.33
CA LYS A 174 -21.56 8.79 -32.30
C LYS A 174 -20.54 9.71 -32.96
N GLY A 175 -19.27 9.34 -32.95
CA GLY A 175 -18.18 10.12 -33.55
C GLY A 175 -17.27 9.27 -34.41
N PHE A 176 -16.78 9.83 -35.52
CA PHE A 176 -15.68 9.26 -36.30
C PHE A 176 -14.37 9.90 -35.79
N LYS A 177 -13.62 9.16 -34.97
CA LYS A 177 -12.42 9.67 -34.30
C LYS A 177 -11.26 8.68 -34.43
N ILE A 178 -10.06 9.20 -34.18
CA ILE A 178 -8.87 8.38 -33.98
C ILE A 178 -8.95 7.81 -32.57
N VAL A 179 -9.03 6.49 -32.46
CA VAL A 179 -9.14 5.78 -31.19
C VAL A 179 -7.99 4.79 -31.04
N PRO A 180 -7.48 4.58 -29.81
CA PRO A 180 -6.64 3.44 -29.52
C PRO A 180 -7.39 2.15 -29.82
N TYR A 181 -6.82 1.31 -30.66
CA TYR A 181 -7.46 0.10 -31.17
C TYR A 181 -6.59 -1.12 -30.95
N CYS A 182 -7.20 -2.18 -30.42
CA CYS A 182 -6.56 -3.47 -30.27
C CYS A 182 -6.92 -4.36 -31.48
N PRO A 183 -5.97 -4.62 -32.41
CA PRO A 183 -6.25 -5.41 -33.61
C PRO A 183 -6.56 -6.88 -33.30
N ARG A 184 -5.97 -7.44 -32.24
CA ARG A 184 -6.24 -8.81 -31.80
C ARG A 184 -7.62 -8.95 -31.18
N CYS A 185 -8.04 -8.01 -30.32
CA CYS A 185 -9.37 -8.01 -29.72
C CYS A 185 -10.45 -7.45 -30.66
N GLY A 186 -10.07 -6.75 -31.72
CA GLY A 186 -11.00 -6.19 -32.69
C GLY A 186 -11.88 -5.06 -32.15
N THR A 187 -11.42 -4.30 -31.15
CA THR A 187 -12.22 -3.28 -30.47
C THR A 187 -11.40 -2.02 -30.12
N PRO A 188 -12.02 -0.82 -30.15
CA PRO A 188 -11.44 0.38 -29.54
C PRO A 188 -11.34 0.23 -28.01
N LEU A 189 -10.43 0.99 -27.42
CA LEU A 189 -10.20 1.07 -25.97
C LEU A 189 -10.28 2.52 -25.50
N SER A 190 -10.66 2.71 -24.24
CA SER A 190 -10.71 4.02 -23.58
C SER A 190 -9.31 4.53 -23.21
N SER A 191 -9.17 5.85 -23.00
CA SER A 191 -7.92 6.44 -22.52
C SER A 191 -7.46 5.85 -21.18
N GLN A 192 -8.41 5.53 -20.29
CA GLN A 192 -8.08 4.92 -19.00
C GLN A 192 -7.54 3.48 -19.11
N GLU A 193 -8.03 2.68 -20.07
CA GLU A 193 -7.47 1.35 -20.35
C GLU A 193 -6.07 1.43 -20.98
N VAL A 194 -5.86 2.38 -21.89
CA VAL A 194 -4.56 2.58 -22.55
C VAL A 194 -3.49 3.01 -21.56
N ALA A 195 -3.83 3.89 -20.61
CA ALA A 195 -2.92 4.35 -19.56
C ALA A 195 -2.36 3.20 -18.70
N GLN A 196 -3.05 2.06 -18.64
CA GLN A 196 -2.60 0.88 -17.88
C GLN A 196 -1.62 -0.03 -18.66
N GLY A 197 -1.48 0.18 -19.97
CA GLY A 197 -0.78 -0.74 -20.88
C GLY A 197 0.55 -0.26 -21.46
N TYR A 198 1.10 0.87 -21.00
CA TYR A 198 2.37 1.40 -21.52
C TYR A 198 3.56 0.50 -21.17
N LYS A 199 4.46 0.33 -22.14
CA LYS A 199 5.72 -0.42 -21.99
C LYS A 199 6.85 0.29 -22.72
N ALA A 200 8.03 0.32 -22.12
CA ALA A 200 9.26 0.74 -22.80
C ALA A 200 9.60 -0.26 -23.92
N VAL A 201 9.68 0.23 -25.15
CA VAL A 201 10.04 -0.55 -26.33
C VAL A 201 11.23 0.08 -27.06
N LYS A 202 12.02 -0.77 -27.72
CA LYS A 202 13.16 -0.37 -28.56
C LYS A 202 12.83 -0.65 -30.01
N GLU A 203 12.64 0.39 -30.79
CA GLU A 203 12.26 0.30 -32.20
C GLU A 203 13.21 1.11 -33.07
N ARG A 204 13.05 1.02 -34.39
CA ARG A 204 13.78 1.87 -35.34
C ARG A 204 12.84 2.94 -35.85
N SER A 205 13.20 4.19 -35.64
CA SER A 205 12.54 5.32 -36.31
C SER A 205 13.03 5.44 -37.76
N ALA A 206 12.38 6.29 -38.55
CA ALA A 206 12.77 6.59 -39.92
C ALA A 206 12.92 8.11 -40.11
N ILE A 207 14.02 8.53 -40.74
CA ILE A 207 14.17 9.87 -41.32
C ILE A 207 14.10 9.70 -42.83
N VAL A 208 13.08 10.28 -43.46
CA VAL A 208 12.72 10.01 -44.85
C VAL A 208 12.85 11.27 -45.70
N ARG A 209 13.40 11.11 -46.91
CA ARG A 209 13.54 12.13 -47.94
C ARG A 209 12.27 12.17 -48.79
N PHE A 210 11.57 13.31 -48.76
CA PHE A 210 10.44 13.60 -49.63
C PHE A 210 10.87 14.59 -50.72
N LYS A 211 10.85 14.17 -51.99
CA LYS A 211 11.34 14.98 -53.11
C LYS A 211 10.46 16.20 -53.33
N VAL A 212 11.05 17.40 -53.38
CA VAL A 212 10.31 18.64 -53.69
C VAL A 212 9.95 18.68 -55.18
N VAL A 213 8.72 19.03 -55.52
CA VAL A 213 8.29 19.16 -56.92
C VAL A 213 9.01 20.35 -57.57
N GLY A 214 9.67 20.09 -58.70
CA GLY A 214 10.34 21.13 -59.50
C GLY A 214 11.68 21.64 -58.94
N GLU A 215 12.21 21.00 -57.88
CA GLU A 215 13.45 21.42 -57.23
C GLU A 215 14.33 20.20 -56.89
N ASP A 216 15.65 20.32 -57.05
CA ASP A 216 16.58 19.25 -56.62
C ASP A 216 16.86 19.31 -55.11
N ALA A 217 15.80 19.26 -54.31
CA ALA A 217 15.82 19.32 -52.86
C ALA A 217 14.81 18.34 -52.26
N TYR A 218 14.95 18.04 -50.97
CA TYR A 218 14.09 17.11 -50.25
C TYR A 218 13.65 17.69 -48.90
N PHE A 219 12.42 17.45 -48.50
CA PHE A 219 12.05 17.60 -47.09
C PHE A 219 12.52 16.36 -46.32
N LEU A 220 13.17 16.58 -45.18
CA LEU A 220 13.48 15.49 -44.26
C LEU A 220 12.41 15.44 -43.18
N ALA A 221 11.59 14.39 -43.17
CA ALA A 221 10.58 14.17 -42.14
C ALA A 221 10.92 12.94 -41.29
N TRP A 222 10.61 13.01 -40.00
CA TRP A 222 10.87 11.93 -39.05
C TRP A 222 9.58 11.24 -38.60
N THR A 223 9.67 9.93 -38.36
CA THR A 223 8.58 9.14 -37.77
C THR A 223 9.10 7.98 -36.93
N THR A 224 8.38 7.66 -35.84
CA THR A 224 8.58 6.42 -35.07
C THR A 224 7.76 5.25 -35.61
N THR A 225 6.87 5.47 -36.59
CA THR A 225 5.95 4.45 -37.12
C THR A 225 6.07 4.32 -38.64
N PRO A 226 7.14 3.71 -39.16
CA PRO A 226 7.35 3.54 -40.60
C PRO A 226 6.14 2.96 -41.36
N TRP A 227 5.39 2.03 -40.75
CA TRP A 227 4.19 1.41 -41.34
C TRP A 227 3.08 2.40 -41.73
N THR A 228 3.09 3.62 -41.20
CA THR A 228 2.13 4.68 -41.56
C THR A 228 2.50 5.44 -42.83
N LEU A 229 3.78 5.38 -43.27
CA LEU A 229 4.29 6.11 -44.43
C LEU A 229 3.58 5.78 -45.76
N PRO A 230 3.14 4.53 -46.03
CA PRO A 230 2.28 4.23 -47.18
C PRO A 230 0.97 5.02 -47.20
N SER A 231 0.51 5.54 -46.06
CA SER A 231 -0.71 6.35 -45.93
C SER A 231 -0.44 7.86 -45.80
N ASN A 232 0.79 8.30 -46.09
CA ASN A 232 1.15 9.71 -46.06
C ASN A 232 0.39 10.53 -47.12
N VAL A 233 -0.11 11.70 -46.73
CA VAL A 233 -0.83 12.64 -47.62
C VAL A 233 -0.40 14.10 -47.49
N ALA A 234 0.38 14.46 -46.47
CA ALA A 234 0.98 15.80 -46.33
C ALA A 234 2.24 15.75 -45.44
N LEU A 235 2.97 16.87 -45.37
CA LEU A 235 4.02 17.12 -44.37
C LEU A 235 3.62 18.34 -43.55
N CYS A 236 3.85 18.37 -42.24
CA CYS A 236 3.49 19.50 -41.40
C CYS A 236 4.71 20.16 -40.77
N VAL A 237 4.70 21.49 -40.74
CA VAL A 237 5.70 22.35 -40.11
C VAL A 237 5.04 23.32 -39.12
N ASN A 238 5.81 23.85 -38.17
CA ASN A 238 5.31 24.90 -37.30
C ASN A 238 5.40 26.25 -38.04
N PRO A 239 4.30 27.00 -38.21
CA PRO A 239 4.32 28.24 -38.99
C PRO A 239 5.24 29.32 -38.41
N ASN A 240 5.49 29.29 -37.09
CA ASN A 240 6.23 30.33 -36.37
C ASN A 240 7.73 30.04 -36.26
N ASP A 241 8.13 28.78 -36.43
CA ASP A 241 9.52 28.36 -36.28
C ASP A 241 10.34 28.58 -37.56
N THR A 242 11.65 28.52 -37.40
CA THR A 242 12.62 28.80 -38.47
C THR A 242 13.12 27.50 -39.09
N TYR A 243 13.08 27.45 -40.42
CA TYR A 243 13.52 26.34 -41.25
C TYR A 243 14.63 26.80 -42.18
N CYS A 244 15.51 25.86 -42.52
CA CYS A 244 16.64 26.11 -43.40
C CYS A 244 16.62 25.16 -44.59
N LYS A 245 16.93 25.70 -45.75
CA LYS A 245 17.38 24.93 -46.91
C LYS A 245 18.89 24.79 -46.81
N VAL A 246 19.39 23.57 -46.72
CA VAL A 246 20.81 23.29 -46.50
C VAL A 246 21.35 22.33 -47.54
N LYS A 247 22.59 22.55 -47.97
CA LYS A 247 23.36 21.58 -48.77
C LYS A 247 24.18 20.72 -47.81
N ALA A 248 23.85 19.44 -47.71
CA ALA A 248 24.55 18.51 -46.82
C ALA A 248 25.78 17.89 -47.49
N ALA A 249 26.74 17.43 -46.68
CA ALA A 249 27.97 16.79 -47.14
C ALA A 249 27.74 15.46 -47.88
N ASP A 250 26.56 14.85 -47.73
CA ASP A 250 26.14 13.66 -48.50
C ASP A 250 25.74 13.98 -49.96
N GLY A 251 25.81 15.25 -50.36
CA GLY A 251 25.57 15.73 -51.73
C GLY A 251 24.13 16.17 -52.00
N TYR A 252 23.22 16.03 -51.05
CA TYR A 252 21.81 16.40 -51.21
C TYR A 252 21.49 17.78 -50.61
N THR A 253 20.37 18.36 -51.05
CA THR A 253 19.81 19.58 -50.46
C THR A 253 18.55 19.25 -49.66
N TYR A 254 18.48 19.71 -48.41
CA TYR A 254 17.41 19.40 -47.47
C TYR A 254 16.69 20.64 -46.96
N TYR A 255 15.38 20.52 -46.72
CA TYR A 255 14.61 21.39 -45.86
C TYR A 255 14.44 20.72 -44.49
N MET A 256 14.78 21.44 -43.43
CA MET A 256 14.71 20.98 -42.03
C MET A 256 14.64 22.17 -41.08
N ALA A 257 14.13 21.97 -39.86
CA ALA A 257 14.18 23.01 -38.83
C ALA A 257 15.62 23.39 -38.47
N GLU A 258 15.88 24.70 -38.34
CA GLU A 258 17.21 25.23 -38.03
C GLU A 258 17.80 24.62 -36.75
N ALA A 259 16.97 24.47 -35.72
CA ALA A 259 17.37 23.96 -34.41
C ALA A 259 17.85 22.50 -34.42
N LEU A 260 17.52 21.72 -35.46
CA LEU A 260 17.78 20.28 -35.54
C LEU A 260 18.86 19.91 -36.56
N LEU A 261 19.42 20.89 -37.27
CA LEU A 261 20.45 20.68 -38.30
C LEU A 261 21.68 19.94 -37.75
N ASP A 262 22.25 20.42 -36.65
CA ASP A 262 23.45 19.81 -36.05
C ASP A 262 23.17 18.41 -35.51
N THR A 263 22.00 18.19 -34.91
CA THR A 263 21.61 16.89 -34.36
C THR A 263 21.46 15.83 -35.45
N VAL A 264 20.83 16.18 -36.58
CA VAL A 264 20.50 15.21 -37.64
C VAL A 264 21.62 15.09 -38.68
N LEU A 265 22.22 16.20 -39.09
CA LEU A 265 23.24 16.24 -40.13
C LEU A 265 24.66 16.23 -39.58
N GLY A 266 24.89 16.59 -38.30
CA GLY A 266 26.24 16.75 -37.74
C GLY A 266 27.14 15.51 -37.87
N LYS A 267 26.55 14.31 -37.88
CA LYS A 267 27.24 13.03 -38.14
C LYS A 267 27.86 12.92 -39.55
N LEU A 268 27.51 13.80 -40.49
CA LEU A 268 28.06 13.86 -41.83
C LEU A 268 29.34 14.71 -41.92
N ALA A 269 29.71 15.42 -40.86
CA ALA A 269 30.97 16.17 -40.82
C ALA A 269 32.17 15.21 -40.88
N THR A 270 33.21 15.63 -41.60
CA THR A 270 34.54 15.01 -41.57
C THR A 270 35.55 16.00 -40.98
N GLU A 271 36.79 15.57 -40.72
CA GLU A 271 37.82 16.47 -40.16
C GLU A 271 38.07 17.70 -41.04
N ASP A 272 37.82 17.61 -42.35
CA ASP A 272 38.11 18.67 -43.34
C ASP A 272 36.86 19.35 -43.93
N GLU A 273 35.65 18.82 -43.71
CA GLU A 273 34.40 19.35 -44.29
C GLU A 273 33.27 19.47 -43.26
N LYS A 274 32.57 20.62 -43.24
CA LYS A 274 31.38 20.82 -42.42
C LYS A 274 30.25 19.89 -42.88
N ALA A 275 29.44 19.43 -41.92
CA ALA A 275 28.29 18.56 -42.20
C ALA A 275 27.30 19.13 -43.23
N TYR A 276 27.13 20.46 -43.26
CA TYR A 276 26.22 21.15 -44.17
C TYR A 276 26.60 22.63 -44.36
N GLU A 277 26.05 23.24 -45.41
CA GLU A 277 26.05 24.67 -45.72
C GLU A 277 24.61 25.18 -45.78
N VAL A 278 24.29 26.25 -45.05
CA VAL A 278 22.95 26.87 -45.09
C VAL A 278 22.83 27.73 -46.35
N LEU A 279 21.87 27.40 -47.22
CA LEU A 279 21.62 28.11 -48.47
C LEU A 279 20.56 29.21 -48.29
N GLU A 280 19.52 28.93 -47.50
CA GLU A 280 18.38 29.82 -47.30
C GLU A 280 17.75 29.55 -45.93
N THR A 281 17.22 30.61 -45.31
CA THR A 281 16.50 30.54 -44.02
C THR A 281 15.13 31.17 -44.21
N MET A 282 14.09 30.51 -43.72
CA MET A 282 12.68 30.90 -43.90
C MET A 282 11.84 30.53 -42.69
N LYS A 283 10.63 31.07 -42.60
CA LYS A 283 9.64 30.65 -41.61
C LYS A 283 8.86 29.44 -42.13
N GLY A 284 8.33 28.63 -41.22
CA GLY A 284 7.49 27.48 -41.61
C GLY A 284 6.28 27.90 -42.45
N ALA A 285 5.71 29.07 -42.18
CA ALA A 285 4.64 29.65 -42.99
C ALA A 285 5.03 29.89 -44.47
N ASP A 286 6.32 30.12 -44.77
CA ASP A 286 6.81 30.31 -46.14
C ASP A 286 6.87 28.99 -46.92
N LEU A 287 6.81 27.84 -46.22
CA LEU A 287 6.78 26.50 -46.81
C LEU A 287 5.36 26.00 -47.09
N GLU A 288 4.32 26.67 -46.57
CA GLU A 288 2.93 26.25 -46.71
C GLU A 288 2.53 26.08 -48.20
N TYR A 289 1.83 25.00 -48.51
CA TYR A 289 1.44 24.56 -49.86
C TYR A 289 2.58 24.19 -50.81
N LYS A 290 3.84 24.19 -50.38
CA LYS A 290 4.94 23.69 -51.19
C LYS A 290 4.78 22.20 -51.46
N GLU A 291 4.77 21.81 -52.73
CA GLU A 291 4.43 20.45 -53.16
C GLU A 291 5.65 19.51 -53.13
N TYR A 292 5.40 18.24 -52.81
CA TYR A 292 6.39 17.17 -52.84
C TYR A 292 5.85 15.95 -53.61
N GLU A 293 6.75 15.13 -54.14
CA GLU A 293 6.36 13.90 -54.84
C GLU A 293 5.86 12.85 -53.83
N PRO A 294 4.69 12.22 -54.05
CA PRO A 294 4.16 11.19 -53.17
C PRO A 294 5.18 10.08 -52.89
N LEU A 295 5.33 9.71 -51.61
CA LEU A 295 6.28 8.66 -51.22
C LEU A 295 5.88 7.27 -51.72
N TYR A 296 4.58 7.00 -51.82
CA TYR A 296 4.01 5.74 -52.30
C TYR A 296 2.87 5.99 -53.29
N GLU A 297 2.85 5.21 -54.38
CA GLU A 297 1.83 5.32 -55.43
C GLU A 297 0.41 4.96 -54.93
N CYS A 298 0.30 4.06 -53.94
CA CYS A 298 -0.99 3.66 -53.39
C CYS A 298 -1.75 4.81 -52.72
N ALA A 299 -1.08 5.65 -51.94
CA ALA A 299 -1.68 6.86 -51.37
C ALA A 299 -2.16 7.83 -52.45
N LYS A 300 -1.33 8.03 -53.49
CA LYS A 300 -1.67 8.91 -54.63
C LYS A 300 -2.93 8.43 -55.35
N ALA A 301 -2.99 7.13 -55.68
CA ALA A 301 -4.14 6.54 -56.35
C ALA A 301 -5.45 6.70 -55.56
N ILE A 302 -5.39 6.63 -54.23
CA ILE A 302 -6.55 6.85 -53.36
C ILE A 302 -6.92 8.35 -53.30
N ALA A 303 -5.94 9.24 -53.15
CA ALA A 303 -6.18 10.68 -53.15
C ALA A 303 -6.84 11.15 -54.46
N ASP A 304 -6.35 10.67 -55.61
CA ASP A 304 -6.90 10.97 -56.93
C ASP A 304 -8.34 10.48 -57.07
N LYS A 305 -8.66 9.27 -56.56
CA LYS A 305 -10.03 8.74 -56.53
C LYS A 305 -10.97 9.61 -55.68
N GLN A 306 -10.48 10.15 -54.57
CA GLN A 306 -11.24 11.05 -53.69
C GLN A 306 -11.39 12.46 -54.26
N ARG A 307 -10.63 12.81 -55.32
CA ARG A 307 -10.57 14.15 -55.91
C ARG A 307 -10.18 15.24 -54.90
N LYS A 308 -9.34 14.88 -53.92
CA LYS A 308 -8.81 15.79 -52.91
C LYS A 308 -7.35 16.10 -53.20
N LYS A 309 -6.94 17.35 -52.99
CA LYS A 309 -5.55 17.78 -53.16
C LYS A 309 -4.74 17.34 -51.94
N GLY A 310 -3.57 16.74 -52.15
CA GLY A 310 -2.62 16.36 -51.10
C GLY A 310 -1.18 16.51 -51.57
N PHE A 311 -0.24 15.96 -50.81
CA PHE A 311 1.20 15.93 -51.07
C PHE A 311 1.84 17.33 -51.12
N PHE A 312 1.47 18.16 -50.16
CA PHE A 312 2.06 19.47 -49.93
C PHE A 312 2.33 19.70 -48.44
N VAL A 313 3.10 20.74 -48.13
CA VAL A 313 3.41 21.13 -46.75
C VAL A 313 2.24 21.92 -46.13
N THR A 314 1.78 21.50 -44.96
CA THR A 314 0.78 22.15 -44.11
C THR A 314 1.44 22.80 -42.89
N CYS A 315 0.73 23.69 -42.22
CA CYS A 315 1.17 24.35 -41.00
C CYS A 315 0.26 24.02 -39.80
N ASP A 316 0.86 23.70 -38.66
CA ASP A 316 0.20 23.60 -37.34
C ASP A 316 1.22 23.79 -36.20
N THR A 317 0.78 24.34 -35.08
CA THR A 317 1.63 24.67 -33.93
C THR A 317 1.99 23.49 -33.03
N TYR A 318 1.41 22.30 -33.23
CA TYR A 318 1.76 21.10 -32.43
C TYR A 318 3.18 20.57 -32.73
N VAL A 319 3.74 20.90 -33.90
CA VAL A 319 5.08 20.47 -34.31
C VAL A 319 6.14 21.12 -33.41
N THR A 320 7.00 20.29 -32.80
CA THR A 320 8.05 20.73 -31.88
C THR A 320 9.44 20.76 -32.54
N MET A 321 10.36 21.50 -31.92
CA MET A 321 11.77 21.61 -32.34
C MET A 321 12.73 20.81 -31.43
N SER A 322 12.20 19.94 -30.57
CA SER A 322 13.01 19.17 -29.61
C SER A 322 13.61 17.91 -30.21
N ASP A 323 12.88 17.24 -31.13
CA ASP A 323 13.21 15.91 -31.63
C ASP A 323 12.82 15.76 -33.12
N GLY A 324 13.37 14.73 -33.77
CA GLY A 324 13.11 14.46 -35.18
C GLY A 324 13.81 15.46 -36.12
N THR A 325 13.06 16.06 -37.04
CA THR A 325 13.57 17.02 -38.05
C THR A 325 12.84 18.37 -38.05
N GLY A 326 11.83 18.52 -37.19
CA GLY A 326 10.88 19.65 -37.21
C GLY A 326 9.91 19.62 -38.40
N ILE A 327 9.92 18.55 -39.20
CA ILE A 327 8.92 18.27 -40.24
C ILE A 327 8.27 16.92 -39.94
N VAL A 328 6.96 16.90 -39.80
CA VAL A 328 6.18 15.71 -39.42
C VAL A 328 5.43 15.18 -40.63
N HIS A 329 5.45 13.87 -40.88
CA HIS A 329 4.60 13.28 -41.92
C HIS A 329 3.15 13.19 -41.42
N ILE A 330 2.18 13.41 -42.31
CA ILE A 330 0.76 13.41 -41.95
C ILE A 330 0.06 12.21 -42.58
N ALA A 331 -0.55 11.38 -41.74
CA ALA A 331 -1.40 10.24 -42.08
C ALA A 331 -2.71 10.30 -41.27
N PRO A 332 -3.75 11.01 -41.75
CA PRO A 332 -4.95 11.37 -41.00
C PRO A 332 -5.76 10.22 -40.40
N ALA A 333 -5.53 8.97 -40.83
CA ALA A 333 -6.22 7.79 -40.31
C ALA A 333 -5.58 7.19 -39.05
N PHE A 334 -4.38 7.64 -38.64
CA PHE A 334 -3.57 6.98 -37.61
C PHE A 334 -3.00 7.89 -36.53
N GLY A 335 -3.34 9.19 -36.52
CA GLY A 335 -2.92 10.15 -35.50
C GLY A 335 -3.98 11.21 -35.28
N GLU A 336 -4.21 11.62 -34.03
CA GLU A 336 -5.23 12.64 -33.70
C GLU A 336 -4.83 14.03 -34.23
N ASP A 337 -3.57 14.42 -34.05
CA ASP A 337 -3.02 15.65 -34.62
C ASP A 337 -3.04 15.61 -36.16
N ASP A 338 -2.65 14.49 -36.76
CA ASP A 338 -2.74 14.26 -38.21
C ASP A 338 -4.17 14.40 -38.73
N ALA A 339 -5.16 13.91 -37.99
CA ALA A 339 -6.57 14.03 -38.33
C ALA A 339 -7.08 15.47 -38.17
N ASN A 340 -6.58 16.23 -37.18
CA ASN A 340 -6.86 17.66 -37.01
C ASN A 340 -6.32 18.46 -38.21
N VAL A 341 -5.05 18.27 -38.56
CA VAL A 341 -4.43 18.88 -39.76
C VAL A 341 -5.18 18.47 -41.01
N GLY A 342 -5.52 17.19 -41.15
CA GLY A 342 -6.27 16.66 -42.28
C GLY A 342 -7.64 17.31 -42.47
N ARG A 343 -8.35 17.60 -41.37
CA ARG A 343 -9.62 18.34 -41.41
C ARG A 343 -9.42 19.82 -41.79
N ASN A 344 -8.39 20.47 -41.25
CA ASN A 344 -8.14 21.89 -41.48
C ASN A 344 -7.79 22.20 -42.95
N TYR A 345 -7.09 21.30 -43.63
CA TYR A 345 -6.64 21.46 -45.03
C TYR A 345 -7.46 20.65 -46.04
N ASP A 346 -8.55 20.00 -45.61
CA ASP A 346 -9.37 19.10 -46.44
C ASP A 346 -8.54 18.01 -47.17
N LEU A 347 -7.61 17.39 -46.45
CA LEU A 347 -6.69 16.39 -47.01
C LEU A 347 -7.42 15.08 -47.41
N PRO A 348 -6.82 14.29 -48.33
CA PRO A 348 -7.26 12.94 -48.61
C PRO A 348 -7.25 12.05 -47.36
N PHE A 349 -8.23 11.18 -47.24
CA PHE A 349 -8.32 10.23 -46.13
C PHE A 349 -7.85 8.84 -46.59
N VAL A 350 -6.60 8.49 -46.27
CA VAL A 350 -5.98 7.22 -46.69
C VAL A 350 -5.81 6.31 -45.48
N GLN A 351 -6.53 5.19 -45.47
CA GLN A 351 -6.48 4.18 -44.40
C GLN A 351 -6.15 2.82 -44.99
N LEU A 352 -4.86 2.47 -45.02
CA LEU A 352 -4.35 1.26 -45.65
C LEU A 352 -4.13 0.09 -44.68
N VAL A 353 -4.71 0.17 -43.49
CA VAL A 353 -4.67 -0.89 -42.45
C VAL A 353 -6.10 -1.40 -42.23
N ASN A 354 -6.28 -2.71 -42.25
CA ASN A 354 -7.57 -3.34 -41.98
C ASN A 354 -7.85 -3.50 -40.48
N ASP A 355 -9.02 -4.03 -40.14
CA ASP A 355 -9.46 -4.24 -38.75
C ASP A 355 -8.60 -5.26 -37.97
N LYS A 356 -7.75 -6.05 -38.64
CA LYS A 356 -6.78 -6.97 -38.01
C LYS A 356 -5.43 -6.31 -37.73
N GLY A 357 -5.29 -5.02 -38.04
CA GLY A 357 -4.01 -4.33 -37.94
C GLY A 357 -3.01 -4.77 -39.01
N GLU A 358 -3.49 -5.34 -40.12
CA GLU A 358 -2.67 -5.75 -41.25
C GLU A 358 -2.76 -4.73 -42.39
N LEU A 359 -1.67 -4.56 -43.14
CA LEU A 359 -1.70 -3.71 -44.33
C LEU A 359 -2.53 -4.36 -45.44
N THR A 360 -3.33 -3.53 -46.11
CA THR A 360 -4.28 -3.93 -47.15
C THR A 360 -3.60 -4.35 -48.46
N GLU A 361 -4.36 -4.99 -49.34
CA GLU A 361 -3.93 -5.43 -50.67
C GLU A 361 -3.48 -4.27 -51.58
N ASP A 362 -3.94 -3.05 -51.29
CA ASP A 362 -3.54 -1.84 -51.99
C ASP A 362 -2.08 -1.42 -51.68
N THR A 363 -1.43 -2.08 -50.72
CA THR A 363 -0.03 -1.81 -50.33
C THR A 363 0.94 -2.88 -50.83
N PRO A 364 2.25 -2.56 -50.98
CA PRO A 364 3.28 -3.57 -51.23
C PRO A 364 3.49 -4.59 -50.09
N TYR A 365 2.78 -4.43 -48.98
CA TYR A 365 2.98 -5.14 -47.72
C TYR A 365 1.73 -5.91 -47.27
N ALA A 366 0.87 -6.24 -48.23
CA ALA A 366 -0.42 -6.88 -48.01
C ALA A 366 -0.34 -8.08 -47.03
N GLY A 367 -1.25 -8.10 -46.06
CA GLY A 367 -1.39 -9.18 -45.07
C GLY A 367 -0.33 -9.19 -43.96
N LEU A 368 0.56 -8.19 -43.90
CA LEU A 368 1.51 -8.06 -42.80
C LEU A 368 0.94 -7.20 -41.69
N PHE A 369 1.08 -7.67 -40.45
CA PHE A 369 0.82 -6.83 -39.28
C PHE A 369 1.71 -5.59 -39.30
N VAL A 370 1.17 -4.44 -38.89
CA VAL A 370 1.84 -3.13 -39.00
C VAL A 370 3.27 -3.11 -38.46
N LYS A 371 3.53 -3.71 -37.29
CA LYS A 371 4.87 -3.74 -36.69
C LYS A 371 5.83 -4.69 -37.42
N ASP A 372 5.31 -5.73 -38.05
CA ASP A 372 6.11 -6.63 -38.90
C ASP A 372 6.42 -5.99 -40.27
N ALA A 373 5.63 -4.98 -40.68
CA ALA A 373 5.86 -4.21 -41.88
C ALA A 373 6.99 -3.17 -41.71
N ASP A 374 7.23 -2.65 -40.49
CA ASP A 374 8.23 -1.61 -40.23
C ASP A 374 9.62 -1.92 -40.82
N PRO A 375 10.24 -3.11 -40.58
CA PRO A 375 11.53 -3.42 -41.18
C PRO A 375 11.50 -3.48 -42.71
N LYS A 376 10.38 -3.90 -43.30
CA LYS A 376 10.23 -3.99 -44.77
C LYS A 376 10.05 -2.63 -45.40
N VAL A 377 9.34 -1.72 -44.73
CA VAL A 377 9.23 -0.31 -45.14
C VAL A 377 10.61 0.34 -45.16
N LEU A 378 11.41 0.15 -44.09
CA LEU A 378 12.77 0.70 -44.02
C LEU A 378 13.67 0.18 -45.16
N VAL A 379 13.64 -1.14 -45.43
CA VAL A 379 14.41 -1.75 -46.53
C VAL A 379 13.96 -1.24 -47.90
N ASP A 380 12.66 -1.03 -48.10
CA ASP A 380 12.13 -0.47 -49.34
C ASP A 380 12.57 0.99 -49.55
N LEU A 381 12.49 1.83 -48.52
CA LEU A 381 12.93 3.23 -48.58
C LEU A 381 14.43 3.35 -48.84
N ASP A 382 15.24 2.48 -48.23
CA ASP A 382 16.69 2.42 -48.47
C ASP A 382 17.01 2.04 -49.93
N LYS A 383 16.35 1.00 -50.46
CA LYS A 383 16.50 0.59 -51.87
C LYS A 383 16.12 1.69 -52.87
N ARG A 384 15.15 2.55 -52.52
CA ARG A 384 14.72 3.69 -53.33
C ARG A 384 15.54 4.96 -53.10
N GLY A 385 16.56 4.92 -52.22
CA GLY A 385 17.38 6.08 -51.85
C GLY A 385 16.63 7.14 -51.04
N GLN A 386 15.42 6.83 -50.57
CA GLN A 386 14.54 7.74 -49.84
C GLN A 386 14.77 7.70 -48.33
N LEU A 387 15.46 6.70 -47.79
CA LEU A 387 15.82 6.64 -46.37
C LEU A 387 17.10 7.44 -46.09
N PHE A 388 17.01 8.47 -45.25
CA PHE A 388 18.19 9.22 -44.77
C PHE A 388 18.89 8.49 -43.63
N ASP A 389 18.11 8.05 -42.63
CA ASP A 389 18.62 7.29 -41.49
C ASP A 389 17.49 6.49 -40.83
N ALA A 390 17.86 5.47 -40.05
CA ALA A 390 16.94 4.70 -39.23
C ALA A 390 17.49 4.50 -37.80
N PRO A 391 17.55 5.57 -36.99
CA PRO A 391 18.14 5.50 -35.66
C PRO A 391 17.26 4.69 -34.70
N LYS A 392 17.92 4.01 -33.76
CA LYS A 392 17.24 3.29 -32.68
C LYS A 392 16.59 4.31 -31.75
N PHE A 393 15.34 4.08 -31.40
CA PHE A 393 14.55 4.94 -30.52
C PHE A 393 13.95 4.09 -29.40
N GLU A 394 14.06 4.58 -28.17
CA GLU A 394 13.48 3.95 -26.98
C GLU A 394 12.43 4.89 -26.42
N HIS A 395 11.18 4.40 -26.33
CA HIS A 395 10.06 5.18 -25.80
C HIS A 395 9.00 4.26 -25.18
N ASP A 396 8.07 4.85 -24.45
CA ASP A 396 6.90 4.13 -23.93
C ASP A 396 5.81 4.04 -25.01
N TYR A 397 5.45 2.81 -25.39
CA TYR A 397 4.43 2.52 -26.40
C TYR A 397 3.21 1.82 -25.77
N PRO A 398 1.98 2.21 -26.17
CA PRO A 398 0.78 1.62 -25.60
C PRO A 398 0.54 0.19 -26.10
N HIS A 399 0.31 -0.73 -25.17
CA HIS A 399 -0.13 -2.09 -25.44
C HIS A 399 -1.50 -2.33 -24.84
N CYS A 400 -2.23 -3.32 -25.36
CA CYS A 400 -3.50 -3.74 -24.77
C CYS A 400 -3.27 -4.21 -23.34
N TRP A 401 -3.99 -3.60 -22.40
CA TRP A 401 -3.89 -3.88 -20.95
C TRP A 401 -4.22 -5.33 -20.55
N ARG A 402 -4.79 -6.13 -21.46
CA ARG A 402 -5.15 -7.53 -21.21
C ARG A 402 -4.40 -8.55 -22.07
N CYS A 403 -4.19 -8.26 -23.35
CA CYS A 403 -3.60 -9.22 -24.28
C CYS A 403 -2.16 -8.89 -24.68
N ASP A 404 -1.62 -7.78 -24.19
CA ASP A 404 -0.25 -7.32 -24.43
C ASP A 404 0.10 -7.00 -25.89
N THR A 405 -0.86 -7.04 -26.82
CA THR A 405 -0.66 -6.66 -28.23
C THR A 405 -0.41 -5.15 -28.36
N PRO A 406 0.57 -4.70 -29.16
CA PRO A 406 0.76 -3.27 -29.44
C PRO A 406 -0.52 -2.65 -30.00
N LEU A 407 -0.95 -1.52 -29.42
CA LEU A 407 -2.12 -0.80 -29.91
C LEU A 407 -1.76 0.04 -31.13
N ILE A 408 -2.75 0.27 -31.98
CA ILE A 408 -2.65 1.25 -33.07
C ILE A 408 -3.68 2.33 -32.84
N TYR A 409 -3.33 3.58 -33.13
CA TYR A 409 -4.32 4.63 -33.27
C TYR A 409 -4.99 4.43 -34.63
N TYR A 410 -6.32 4.36 -34.63
CA TYR A 410 -7.09 3.92 -35.78
C TYR A 410 -8.37 4.76 -35.92
N ALA A 411 -8.60 5.31 -37.09
CA ALA A 411 -9.84 6.02 -37.39
C ALA A 411 -11.02 5.04 -37.50
N ARG A 412 -12.04 5.23 -36.67
CA ARG A 412 -13.29 4.46 -36.75
C ARG A 412 -14.47 5.23 -36.15
N GLU A 413 -15.68 4.84 -36.55
CA GLU A 413 -16.89 5.20 -35.81
C GLU A 413 -16.91 4.51 -34.44
N SER A 414 -17.20 5.29 -33.40
CA SER A 414 -17.38 4.79 -32.03
C SER A 414 -18.36 5.69 -31.29
N TRP A 415 -18.87 5.21 -30.16
CA TRP A 415 -19.70 5.98 -29.25
C TRP A 415 -18.87 6.58 -28.13
N PHE A 416 -19.18 7.82 -27.76
CA PHE A 416 -18.47 8.58 -26.76
C PHE A 416 -19.43 9.27 -25.79
N ILE A 417 -19.02 9.36 -24.52
CA ILE A 417 -19.61 10.27 -23.55
C ILE A 417 -18.73 11.53 -23.49
N LYS A 418 -19.35 12.70 -23.66
CA LYS A 418 -18.68 13.99 -23.75
C LYS A 418 -18.18 14.52 -22.40
N MET A 419 -17.21 13.83 -21.81
CA MET A 419 -16.64 14.16 -20.49
C MET A 419 -16.01 15.55 -20.44
N THR A 420 -15.51 16.03 -21.58
CA THR A 420 -14.94 17.37 -21.71
C THR A 420 -15.91 18.50 -21.33
N GLU A 421 -17.22 18.31 -21.52
CA GLU A 421 -18.24 19.30 -21.11
C GLU A 421 -18.50 19.35 -19.60
N VAL A 422 -18.14 18.29 -18.87
CA VAL A 422 -18.33 18.20 -17.42
C VAL A 422 -17.01 18.26 -16.65
N LYS A 423 -15.90 18.61 -17.31
CA LYS A 423 -14.56 18.67 -16.73
C LYS A 423 -14.51 19.49 -15.43
N ASP A 424 -15.04 20.71 -15.45
CA ASP A 424 -14.96 21.60 -14.30
C ASP A 424 -15.75 21.04 -13.10
N LYS A 425 -16.86 20.32 -13.38
CA LYS A 425 -17.65 19.62 -12.35
C LYS A 425 -16.92 18.41 -11.79
N LEU A 426 -16.22 17.63 -12.64
CA LEU A 426 -15.37 16.52 -12.18
C LEU A 426 -14.31 17.00 -11.20
N VAL A 427 -13.60 18.07 -11.55
CA VAL A 427 -12.56 18.67 -10.71
C VAL A 427 -13.17 19.22 -9.41
N ALA A 428 -14.31 19.93 -9.49
CA ALA A 428 -15.00 20.45 -8.32
C ALA A 428 -15.45 19.33 -7.36
N ASN A 429 -16.03 18.25 -7.89
CA ASN A 429 -16.44 17.09 -7.11
C ASN A 429 -15.24 16.39 -6.46
N ASN A 430 -14.15 16.19 -7.21
CA ASN A 430 -12.91 15.62 -6.69
C ASN A 430 -12.35 16.42 -5.50
N ASN A 431 -12.42 17.74 -5.55
CA ASN A 431 -11.91 18.62 -4.49
C ASN A 431 -12.71 18.52 -3.17
N THR A 432 -13.89 17.88 -3.18
CA THR A 432 -14.68 17.60 -1.96
C THR A 432 -14.26 16.31 -1.26
N VAL A 433 -13.44 15.48 -1.90
CA VAL A 433 -13.07 14.14 -1.41
C VAL A 433 -11.82 14.22 -0.53
N ASN A 434 -11.86 13.52 0.60
CA ASN A 434 -10.68 13.29 1.43
C ASN A 434 -9.86 12.11 0.87
N TRP A 435 -8.80 12.42 0.11
CA TRP A 435 -7.88 11.43 -0.44
C TRP A 435 -6.74 11.10 0.51
N ILE A 436 -6.45 9.81 0.65
CA ILE A 436 -5.40 9.29 1.53
C ILE A 436 -4.47 8.40 0.69
N PRO A 437 -3.28 8.91 0.29
CA PRO A 437 -2.70 10.20 0.66
C PRO A 437 -3.22 11.35 -0.23
N LYS A 438 -3.19 12.56 0.34
CA LYS A 438 -3.69 13.78 -0.32
C LYS A 438 -3.08 14.04 -1.71
N SER A 439 -1.81 13.70 -1.88
CA SER A 439 -1.07 13.86 -3.14
C SER A 439 -1.64 13.05 -4.32
N ILE A 440 -2.40 11.98 -4.08
CA ILE A 440 -3.07 11.25 -5.16
C ILE A 440 -4.27 12.04 -5.68
N GLY A 441 -5.08 12.61 -4.79
CA GLY A 441 -6.25 13.41 -5.14
C GLY A 441 -5.92 14.69 -5.90
N GLU A 442 -4.91 15.43 -5.44
CA GLU A 442 -4.45 16.66 -6.09
C GLU A 442 -3.53 16.38 -7.29
N GLY A 443 -2.72 15.31 -7.23
CA GLY A 443 -1.75 14.97 -8.26
C GLY A 443 -2.30 13.96 -9.29
N ARG A 444 -2.03 12.67 -9.06
CA ARG A 444 -2.27 11.60 -10.07
C ARG A 444 -3.71 11.57 -10.58
N PHE A 445 -4.70 11.76 -9.71
CA PHE A 445 -6.11 11.75 -10.08
C PHE A 445 -6.60 13.14 -10.52
N GLY A 446 -6.27 14.20 -9.77
CA GLY A 446 -6.60 15.59 -10.15
C GLY A 446 -6.11 15.97 -11.54
N ASN A 447 -4.82 15.79 -11.83
CA ASN A 447 -4.23 16.07 -13.14
C ASN A 447 -4.87 15.25 -14.27
N TRP A 448 -5.41 14.07 -13.98
CA TRP A 448 -6.13 13.27 -14.98
C TRP A 448 -7.49 13.87 -15.33
N LEU A 449 -8.23 14.33 -14.32
CA LEU A 449 -9.52 14.99 -14.52
C LEU A 449 -9.36 16.34 -15.25
N GLU A 450 -8.30 17.09 -14.95
CA GLU A 450 -8.01 18.36 -15.64
C GLU A 450 -7.72 18.20 -17.14
N ASN A 451 -7.24 17.02 -17.54
CA ASN A 451 -6.92 16.66 -18.92
C ASN A 451 -7.87 15.60 -19.50
N VAL A 452 -9.07 15.48 -18.91
CA VAL A 452 -10.05 14.44 -19.29
C VAL A 452 -10.40 14.54 -20.77
N GLN A 453 -10.43 13.38 -21.42
CA GLN A 453 -10.89 13.22 -22.79
C GLN A 453 -12.28 12.62 -22.81
N ASP A 454 -13.00 12.78 -23.93
CA ASP A 454 -14.30 12.12 -24.09
C ASP A 454 -14.13 10.60 -23.96
N TRP A 455 -15.01 9.98 -23.17
CA TRP A 455 -14.91 8.57 -22.83
C TRP A 455 -15.50 7.72 -23.97
N GLY A 456 -14.63 7.03 -24.71
CA GLY A 456 -15.02 6.01 -25.69
C GLY A 456 -15.71 4.84 -24.99
N ILE A 457 -17.04 4.82 -25.03
CA ILE A 457 -17.87 3.91 -24.21
C ILE A 457 -18.17 2.60 -24.94
N SER A 458 -18.24 2.59 -26.27
CA SER A 458 -18.57 1.37 -27.02
C SER A 458 -17.40 0.40 -27.16
N ARG A 459 -17.72 -0.90 -27.21
CA ARG A 459 -16.81 -2.00 -27.52
C ARG A 459 -17.44 -2.87 -28.60
N ASN A 460 -16.66 -3.24 -29.61
CA ASN A 460 -17.10 -4.14 -30.69
C ASN A 460 -16.97 -5.62 -30.27
N ARG A 461 -17.59 -5.97 -29.14
CA ARG A 461 -17.49 -7.27 -28.44
C ARG A 461 -18.87 -7.88 -28.18
N TYR A 462 -18.92 -9.01 -27.48
CA TYR A 462 -20.12 -9.86 -27.38
C TYR A 462 -20.71 -9.94 -25.97
N TRP A 463 -19.86 -10.10 -24.96
CA TRP A 463 -20.22 -10.28 -23.57
C TRP A 463 -20.01 -8.98 -22.78
N GLY A 464 -21.11 -8.28 -22.56
CA GLY A 464 -21.17 -7.01 -21.85
C GLY A 464 -22.57 -6.41 -21.94
N THR A 465 -22.81 -5.33 -21.21
CA THR A 465 -24.07 -4.60 -21.31
C THR A 465 -24.24 -4.05 -22.73
N PRO A 466 -25.34 -4.37 -23.43
CA PRO A 466 -25.54 -3.86 -24.78
C PRO A 466 -25.83 -2.36 -24.78
N LEU A 467 -25.22 -1.62 -25.70
CA LEU A 467 -25.51 -0.20 -25.87
C LEU A 467 -26.98 -0.03 -26.30
N ASN A 468 -27.71 0.79 -25.55
CA ASN A 468 -29.17 0.90 -25.60
C ASN A 468 -29.68 1.86 -26.69
N ILE A 469 -29.04 1.84 -27.86
CA ILE A 469 -29.37 2.73 -28.99
C ILE A 469 -29.89 1.91 -30.16
N TRP A 470 -31.04 2.30 -30.68
CA TRP A 470 -31.60 1.80 -31.91
C TRP A 470 -31.43 2.83 -33.02
N GLU A 471 -30.95 2.39 -34.18
CA GLU A 471 -30.73 3.21 -35.37
C GLU A 471 -31.61 2.73 -36.52
N CYS A 472 -32.24 3.69 -37.22
CA CYS A 472 -33.06 3.40 -38.39
C CYS A 472 -32.19 3.05 -39.59
N CYS A 473 -32.41 1.87 -40.18
CA CYS A 473 -31.67 1.45 -41.36
C CYS A 473 -31.93 2.33 -42.60
N ASP A 474 -33.04 3.07 -42.64
CA ASP A 474 -33.48 3.83 -43.82
C ASP A 474 -33.10 5.32 -43.74
N CYS A 475 -33.21 5.94 -42.56
CA CYS A 475 -32.98 7.40 -42.40
C CYS A 475 -31.88 7.76 -41.39
N GLY A 476 -31.29 6.79 -40.69
CA GLY A 476 -30.25 7.05 -39.68
C GLY A 476 -30.74 7.69 -38.37
N CYS A 477 -32.06 7.87 -38.19
CA CYS A 477 -32.63 8.34 -36.92
C CYS A 477 -32.24 7.38 -35.77
N GLN A 478 -31.84 7.95 -34.64
CA GLN A 478 -31.39 7.21 -33.45
C GLN A 478 -32.35 7.43 -32.27
N GLU A 479 -32.69 6.37 -31.55
CA GLU A 479 -33.49 6.40 -30.32
C GLU A 479 -32.76 5.62 -29.21
N SER A 480 -32.66 6.18 -28.00
CA SER A 480 -32.13 5.49 -26.81
C SER A 480 -33.26 5.00 -25.92
N ILE A 481 -33.17 3.75 -25.46
CA ILE A 481 -34.17 3.06 -24.62
C ILE A 481 -33.65 2.88 -23.20
N GLY A 482 -34.32 3.42 -22.18
CA GLY A 482 -33.81 3.42 -20.80
C GLY A 482 -34.47 2.41 -19.86
N SER A 483 -35.39 1.57 -20.33
CA SER A 483 -36.01 0.52 -19.52
C SER A 483 -36.62 -0.59 -20.37
N ARG A 484 -36.83 -1.76 -19.76
CA ARG A 484 -37.58 -2.90 -20.33
C ARG A 484 -39.02 -2.53 -20.60
N ALA A 485 -39.63 -1.69 -19.75
CA ALA A 485 -40.96 -1.16 -19.96
C ALA A 485 -41.04 -0.27 -21.23
N GLU A 486 -40.08 0.64 -21.40
CA GLU A 486 -39.97 1.48 -22.61
C GLU A 486 -39.70 0.63 -23.86
N LEU A 487 -38.90 -0.43 -23.75
CA LEU A 487 -38.63 -1.37 -24.85
C LEU A 487 -39.92 -2.08 -25.31
N ALA A 488 -40.72 -2.58 -24.38
CA ALA A 488 -42.00 -3.22 -24.66
C ALA A 488 -42.99 -2.24 -25.31
N GLU A 489 -43.07 -1.01 -24.81
CA GLU A 489 -43.89 0.05 -25.42
C GLU A 489 -43.45 0.36 -26.84
N ARG A 490 -42.14 0.60 -27.05
CA ARG A 490 -41.62 1.00 -28.36
C ARG A 490 -41.74 -0.09 -29.41
N SER A 491 -41.58 -1.35 -29.02
CA SER A 491 -41.75 -2.51 -29.90
C SER A 491 -43.20 -2.91 -30.15
N GLY A 492 -44.13 -2.50 -29.28
CA GLY A 492 -45.52 -2.93 -29.34
C GLY A 492 -45.72 -4.40 -28.94
N ASN A 493 -44.71 -5.05 -28.35
CA ASN A 493 -44.76 -6.42 -27.85
C ASN A 493 -44.47 -6.43 -26.33
N PRO A 494 -45.47 -6.72 -25.48
CA PRO A 494 -45.28 -6.82 -24.03
C PRO A 494 -44.23 -7.84 -23.59
N ASP A 495 -44.02 -8.92 -24.36
CA ASP A 495 -43.05 -9.96 -24.02
C ASP A 495 -41.61 -9.45 -24.03
N ASN A 496 -41.34 -8.36 -24.77
CA ASN A 496 -40.01 -7.74 -24.81
C ASN A 496 -39.62 -7.08 -23.48
N ALA A 497 -40.54 -6.92 -22.51
CA ALA A 497 -40.20 -6.51 -21.15
C ALA A 497 -39.44 -7.61 -20.37
N ASN A 498 -39.49 -8.86 -20.84
CA ASN A 498 -38.89 -10.03 -20.17
C ASN A 498 -37.77 -10.68 -21.01
N VAL A 499 -37.33 -10.04 -22.09
CA VAL A 499 -36.20 -10.54 -22.88
C VAL A 499 -34.91 -10.39 -22.08
N GLU A 500 -34.03 -11.40 -22.14
CA GLU A 500 -32.66 -11.29 -21.61
C GLU A 500 -31.95 -10.15 -22.33
N LEU A 501 -31.37 -9.22 -21.58
CA LEU A 501 -30.86 -7.98 -22.16
C LEU A 501 -29.52 -8.15 -22.87
N HIS A 502 -28.87 -9.31 -22.76
CA HIS A 502 -27.62 -9.61 -23.48
C HIS A 502 -27.83 -9.90 -24.96
N ARG A 503 -26.73 -9.80 -25.71
CA ARG A 503 -26.63 -10.37 -27.05
C ARG A 503 -26.68 -11.90 -26.97
N PRO A 504 -27.13 -12.61 -28.02
CA PRO A 504 -27.78 -12.06 -29.22
C PRO A 504 -29.27 -11.72 -29.00
N TYR A 505 -29.87 -12.08 -27.86
CA TYR A 505 -31.33 -12.00 -27.65
C TYR A 505 -31.89 -10.60 -27.85
N ILE A 506 -31.24 -9.59 -27.29
CA ILE A 506 -31.68 -8.20 -27.45
C ILE A 506 -31.53 -7.66 -28.88
N ASP A 507 -30.62 -8.24 -29.68
CA ASP A 507 -30.37 -7.81 -31.06
C ASP A 507 -31.56 -8.14 -31.98
N GLU A 508 -32.43 -9.09 -31.58
CA GLU A 508 -33.63 -9.47 -32.32
C GLU A 508 -34.80 -8.49 -32.15
N VAL A 509 -34.78 -7.67 -31.09
CA VAL A 509 -35.85 -6.71 -30.81
C VAL A 509 -35.77 -5.52 -31.77
N THR A 510 -36.76 -5.39 -32.64
CA THR A 510 -36.85 -4.31 -33.63
C THR A 510 -38.20 -3.59 -33.54
N PHE A 511 -38.24 -2.34 -34.01
CA PHE A 511 -39.47 -1.55 -34.01
C PHE A 511 -39.50 -0.50 -35.14
N LYS A 512 -40.65 0.15 -35.31
CA LYS A 512 -40.85 1.15 -36.36
C LYS A 512 -40.27 2.51 -35.96
N CYS A 513 -39.49 3.11 -36.86
CA CYS A 513 -38.96 4.46 -36.75
C CYS A 513 -40.11 5.48 -36.77
N LYS A 514 -40.11 6.41 -35.82
CA LYS A 514 -41.14 7.47 -35.72
C LYS A 514 -41.07 8.47 -36.87
N GLU A 515 -39.89 8.66 -37.49
CA GLU A 515 -39.68 9.67 -38.52
C GLU A 515 -40.05 9.19 -39.92
N CYS A 516 -39.57 8.00 -40.33
CA CYS A 516 -39.76 7.49 -41.70
C CYS A 516 -40.59 6.21 -41.80
N GLY A 517 -40.96 5.58 -40.69
CA GLY A 517 -41.66 4.27 -40.68
C GLY A 517 -40.77 3.07 -41.01
N GLY A 518 -39.47 3.30 -41.23
CA GLY A 518 -38.45 2.27 -41.44
C GLY A 518 -38.24 1.37 -40.22
N THR A 519 -37.40 0.35 -40.35
CA THR A 519 -37.07 -0.55 -39.24
C THR A 519 -35.89 0.01 -38.43
N MET A 520 -36.07 0.10 -37.12
CA MET A 520 -35.05 0.43 -36.13
C MET A 520 -34.40 -0.86 -35.63
N LYS A 521 -33.06 -0.92 -35.64
CA LYS A 521 -32.28 -2.03 -35.09
C LYS A 521 -31.30 -1.51 -34.05
N ARG A 522 -31.04 -2.29 -33.00
CA ARG A 522 -30.00 -1.94 -32.02
C ARG A 522 -28.65 -1.85 -32.72
N VAL A 523 -27.84 -0.88 -32.33
CA VAL A 523 -26.43 -0.82 -32.75
C VAL A 523 -25.68 -2.03 -32.17
N PRO A 524 -24.69 -2.63 -32.86
CA PRO A 524 -24.12 -3.92 -32.45
C PRO A 524 -23.23 -3.86 -31.21
N GLU A 525 -22.78 -2.68 -30.78
CA GLU A 525 -21.80 -2.52 -29.71
C GLU A 525 -22.34 -2.88 -28.32
N VAL A 526 -21.44 -3.42 -27.48
CA VAL A 526 -21.62 -3.46 -26.02
C VAL A 526 -20.86 -2.28 -25.39
N ILE A 527 -21.02 -2.01 -24.11
CA ILE A 527 -20.32 -0.93 -23.42
C ILE A 527 -19.04 -1.39 -22.73
N ASP A 528 -18.22 -0.42 -22.32
CA ASP A 528 -17.04 -0.58 -21.49
C ASP A 528 -17.40 -1.13 -20.10
N CYS A 529 -16.76 -2.20 -19.64
CA CYS A 529 -17.00 -2.77 -18.31
C CYS A 529 -16.64 -1.82 -17.16
N TRP A 530 -15.84 -0.77 -17.43
CA TRP A 530 -15.63 0.30 -16.46
C TRP A 530 -16.92 1.09 -16.17
N PHE A 531 -17.86 1.16 -17.11
CA PHE A 531 -19.18 1.72 -16.88
C PHE A 531 -20.00 0.79 -15.96
N ASP A 532 -19.94 -0.52 -16.19
CA ASP A 532 -20.67 -1.46 -15.33
C ASP A 532 -20.23 -1.37 -13.86
N SER A 533 -18.91 -1.33 -13.64
CA SER A 533 -18.37 -1.16 -12.30
C SER A 533 -18.60 0.24 -11.72
N GLY A 534 -18.64 1.30 -12.54
CA GLY A 534 -18.94 2.67 -12.12
C GLY A 534 -20.42 2.89 -11.78
N ALA A 535 -21.32 2.11 -12.38
CA ALA A 535 -22.76 2.14 -12.13
C ALA A 535 -23.17 1.47 -10.81
N MET A 536 -22.27 0.67 -10.21
CA MET A 536 -22.47 -0.08 -8.97
C MET A 536 -23.23 0.67 -7.86
N PRO A 537 -22.95 1.96 -7.54
CA PRO A 537 -23.62 2.67 -6.45
C PRO A 537 -25.15 2.66 -6.55
N PHE A 538 -25.70 2.78 -7.76
CA PHE A 538 -27.15 2.84 -8.00
C PHE A 538 -27.68 1.55 -8.62
N ALA A 539 -26.93 0.90 -9.50
CA ALA A 539 -27.36 -0.31 -10.18
C ALA A 539 -27.53 -1.52 -9.24
N GLN A 540 -26.74 -1.60 -8.15
CA GLN A 540 -26.90 -2.65 -7.12
C GLN A 540 -28.26 -2.62 -6.40
N HIS A 541 -28.99 -1.50 -6.53
CA HIS A 541 -30.29 -1.25 -5.93
C HIS A 541 -31.44 -1.27 -6.95
N HIS A 542 -31.16 -1.57 -8.22
CA HIS A 542 -32.12 -1.46 -9.33
C HIS A 542 -32.70 -0.02 -9.46
N TYR A 543 -31.88 0.98 -9.11
CA TYR A 543 -32.27 2.39 -9.21
C TYR A 543 -32.37 2.81 -10.69
N PRO A 544 -33.39 3.60 -11.08
CA PRO A 544 -34.39 4.27 -10.24
C PRO A 544 -35.71 3.50 -10.09
N PHE A 545 -35.79 2.28 -10.59
CA PHE A 545 -37.01 1.48 -10.64
C PHE A 545 -37.43 1.00 -9.26
N GLU A 546 -36.45 0.63 -8.43
CA GLU A 546 -36.66 0.18 -7.05
C GLU A 546 -35.67 0.86 -6.10
N ASN A 547 -35.92 0.73 -4.79
CA ASN A 547 -34.99 1.10 -3.70
C ASN A 547 -34.43 2.53 -3.76
N LYS A 548 -35.19 3.46 -4.36
CA LYS A 548 -34.79 4.87 -4.51
C LYS A 548 -34.39 5.52 -3.18
N ASP A 549 -35.26 5.42 -2.18
CA ASP A 549 -35.01 6.01 -0.85
C ASP A 549 -33.78 5.40 -0.16
N LEU A 550 -33.51 4.11 -0.41
CA LEU A 550 -32.35 3.41 0.13
C LEU A 550 -31.05 3.93 -0.50
N PHE A 551 -31.01 4.04 -1.82
CA PHE A 551 -29.88 4.63 -2.55
C PHE A 551 -29.62 6.06 -2.09
N GLU A 552 -30.66 6.91 -2.05
CA GLU A 552 -30.53 8.32 -1.65
C GLU A 552 -30.04 8.48 -0.20
N LYS A 553 -30.39 7.54 0.70
CA LYS A 553 -29.87 7.50 2.08
C LYS A 553 -28.40 7.07 2.14
N GLN A 554 -27.98 6.16 1.27
CA GLN A 554 -26.63 5.59 1.31
C GLN A 554 -25.61 6.34 0.44
N PHE A 555 -26.07 7.16 -0.51
CA PHE A 555 -25.22 7.92 -1.42
C PHE A 555 -24.96 9.37 -0.93
N PRO A 556 -23.71 9.84 -0.91
CA PRO A 556 -22.48 9.17 -1.34
C PRO A 556 -21.90 8.27 -0.26
N ALA A 557 -21.08 7.29 -0.67
CA ALA A 557 -20.39 6.41 0.27
C ALA A 557 -19.48 7.18 1.22
N ASP A 558 -19.40 6.74 2.47
CA ASP A 558 -18.50 7.33 3.46
C ASP A 558 -17.05 6.90 3.23
N PHE A 559 -16.82 5.68 2.73
CA PHE A 559 -15.49 5.12 2.56
C PHE A 559 -15.39 4.11 1.42
N ILE A 560 -14.30 4.21 0.64
CA ILE A 560 -13.83 3.18 -0.28
C ILE A 560 -12.31 3.00 -0.17
N SER A 561 -11.80 1.84 -0.58
CA SER A 561 -10.35 1.59 -0.60
C SER A 561 -9.97 0.57 -1.66
N GLU A 562 -9.12 0.97 -2.60
CA GLU A 562 -8.54 0.08 -3.62
C GLU A 562 -7.09 0.49 -3.93
N ALA A 563 -6.41 -0.29 -4.76
CA ALA A 563 -5.03 -0.01 -5.17
C ALA A 563 -4.92 1.17 -6.16
N VAL A 564 -3.71 1.73 -6.26
CA VAL A 564 -3.39 2.95 -7.03
C VAL A 564 -3.74 2.88 -8.53
N ASP A 565 -3.81 1.70 -9.11
CA ASP A 565 -4.27 1.46 -10.48
C ASP A 565 -5.73 1.90 -10.70
N GLN A 566 -6.56 1.88 -9.66
CA GLN A 566 -7.96 2.32 -9.75
C GLN A 566 -8.13 3.82 -9.98
N THR A 567 -7.07 4.62 -9.87
CA THR A 567 -7.03 6.02 -10.34
C THR A 567 -7.26 6.16 -11.85
N ARG A 568 -7.14 5.07 -12.61
CA ARG A 568 -7.47 4.93 -14.04
C ARG A 568 -8.48 3.80 -14.29
N GLY A 569 -9.26 3.47 -13.28
CA GLY A 569 -10.26 2.41 -13.32
C GLY A 569 -11.47 2.84 -12.51
N TRP A 570 -11.78 2.10 -11.45
CA TRP A 570 -13.03 2.24 -10.70
C TRP A 570 -13.21 3.61 -10.03
N PHE A 571 -12.15 4.23 -9.50
CA PHE A 571 -12.29 5.58 -8.92
C PHE A 571 -12.71 6.61 -9.97
N TYR A 572 -12.18 6.47 -11.19
CA TYR A 572 -12.54 7.36 -12.28
C TYR A 572 -13.97 7.12 -12.76
N SER A 573 -14.38 5.87 -13.01
CA SER A 573 -15.73 5.58 -13.51
C SER A 573 -16.82 5.96 -12.50
N LEU A 574 -16.61 5.66 -11.21
CA LEU A 574 -17.49 6.15 -10.13
C LEU A 574 -17.64 7.68 -10.18
N MET A 575 -16.52 8.41 -10.25
CA MET A 575 -16.53 9.89 -10.25
C MET A 575 -17.21 10.43 -11.53
N ALA A 576 -16.93 9.81 -12.67
CA ALA A 576 -17.47 10.18 -13.97
C ALA A 576 -18.98 10.04 -14.00
N GLU A 577 -19.51 8.85 -13.71
CA GLU A 577 -20.95 8.59 -13.73
C GLU A 577 -21.70 9.37 -12.68
N SER A 578 -21.15 9.46 -11.46
CA SER A 578 -21.76 10.24 -10.39
C SER A 578 -21.86 11.73 -10.75
N THR A 579 -20.85 12.28 -11.42
CA THR A 579 -20.88 13.66 -11.92
C THR A 579 -21.88 13.82 -13.06
N LEU A 580 -21.91 12.88 -14.01
CA LEU A 580 -22.84 12.91 -15.14
C LEU A 580 -24.30 12.82 -14.71
N LEU A 581 -24.60 12.00 -13.70
CA LEU A 581 -25.97 11.67 -13.30
C LEU A 581 -26.47 12.56 -12.16
N PHE A 582 -25.65 12.75 -11.13
CA PHE A 582 -26.06 13.36 -9.85
C PHE A 582 -25.32 14.66 -9.49
N ASP A 583 -24.32 15.07 -10.28
CA ASP A 583 -23.50 16.27 -10.05
C ASP A 583 -22.90 16.33 -8.63
N LYS A 584 -22.39 15.18 -8.16
CA LYS A 584 -21.83 15.01 -6.81
C LYS A 584 -20.69 13.99 -6.83
N ALA A 585 -19.75 14.08 -5.89
CA ALA A 585 -18.76 13.03 -5.66
C ALA A 585 -19.43 11.73 -5.15
N PRO A 586 -19.03 10.55 -5.64
CA PRO A 586 -19.62 9.26 -5.26
C PRO A 586 -19.20 8.76 -3.88
N TYR A 587 -18.11 9.30 -3.33
CA TYR A 587 -17.50 8.90 -2.07
C TYR A 587 -16.94 10.10 -1.31
N LYS A 588 -16.82 9.99 0.02
CA LYS A 588 -16.26 11.03 0.90
C LYS A 588 -14.79 10.80 1.24
N ASN A 589 -14.39 9.56 1.51
CA ASN A 589 -13.02 9.21 1.91
C ASN A 589 -12.48 8.06 1.04
N VAL A 590 -11.24 8.19 0.56
CA VAL A 590 -10.58 7.18 -0.29
C VAL A 590 -9.20 6.85 0.28
N ILE A 591 -8.98 5.59 0.68
CA ILE A 591 -7.62 5.08 0.90
C ILE A 591 -7.12 4.45 -0.40
N VAL A 592 -5.99 4.97 -0.90
CA VAL A 592 -5.35 4.48 -2.12
C VAL A 592 -4.16 3.61 -1.73
N LEU A 593 -4.26 2.31 -2.01
CA LEU A 593 -3.27 1.33 -1.59
C LEU A 593 -2.10 1.24 -2.57
N GLY A 594 -0.90 1.05 -2.01
CA GLY A 594 0.29 0.69 -2.78
C GLY A 594 0.22 -0.76 -3.26
N HIS A 595 1.02 -1.11 -4.27
CA HIS A 595 1.11 -2.49 -4.71
C HIS A 595 1.96 -3.33 -3.74
N VAL A 596 1.59 -4.60 -3.59
CA VAL A 596 2.42 -5.59 -2.89
C VAL A 596 3.51 -6.10 -3.84
N GLN A 597 4.74 -6.08 -3.35
CA GLN A 597 5.97 -6.49 -4.03
C GLN A 597 6.62 -7.64 -3.27
N ASP A 598 7.53 -8.35 -3.94
CA ASP A 598 8.37 -9.34 -3.27
C ASP A 598 9.36 -8.69 -2.27
N GLU A 599 10.12 -9.54 -1.57
CA GLU A 599 11.10 -9.10 -0.57
C GLU A 599 12.17 -8.14 -1.14
N ASN A 600 12.42 -8.20 -2.45
CA ASN A 600 13.41 -7.38 -3.16
C ASN A 600 12.78 -6.12 -3.80
N GLY A 601 11.49 -5.87 -3.59
CA GLY A 601 10.77 -4.73 -4.16
C GLY A 601 10.42 -4.91 -5.65
N GLN A 602 10.45 -6.13 -6.17
CA GLN A 602 10.04 -6.41 -7.55
C GLN A 602 8.55 -6.72 -7.63
N LYS A 603 7.93 -6.36 -8.76
CA LYS A 603 6.56 -6.77 -9.08
C LYS A 603 6.47 -8.30 -9.09
N MET A 604 5.55 -8.85 -8.31
CA MET A 604 5.26 -10.28 -8.27
C MET A 604 4.65 -10.75 -9.59
N SER A 605 5.13 -11.87 -10.13
CA SER A 605 4.55 -12.50 -11.33
C SER A 605 4.87 -14.00 -11.38
N LYS A 606 3.97 -14.78 -11.97
CA LYS A 606 4.17 -16.23 -12.16
C LYS A 606 5.39 -16.52 -13.04
N SER A 607 5.64 -15.71 -14.07
CA SER A 607 6.77 -15.88 -14.98
C SER A 607 8.13 -15.66 -14.32
N LYS A 608 8.20 -14.82 -13.27
CA LYS A 608 9.43 -14.59 -12.48
C LYS A 608 9.59 -15.59 -11.32
N GLY A 609 8.57 -16.41 -11.03
CA GLY A 609 8.61 -17.38 -9.93
C GLY A 609 8.60 -16.74 -8.52
N ASN A 610 8.33 -15.45 -8.41
CA ASN A 610 8.35 -14.67 -7.15
C ASN A 610 6.94 -14.36 -6.61
N ALA A 611 5.91 -15.05 -7.12
CA ALA A 611 4.54 -14.87 -6.67
C ALA A 611 4.28 -15.64 -5.37
N VAL A 612 3.66 -14.97 -4.38
CA VAL A 612 3.24 -15.59 -3.12
C VAL A 612 1.79 -16.04 -3.23
N ASP A 613 1.55 -17.33 -2.95
CA ASP A 613 0.18 -17.86 -2.84
C ASP A 613 -0.44 -17.42 -1.50
N PRO A 614 -1.61 -16.77 -1.52
CA PRO A 614 -2.24 -16.28 -0.30
C PRO A 614 -2.67 -17.41 0.65
N PHE A 615 -3.10 -18.57 0.15
CA PHE A 615 -3.52 -19.69 1.01
C PHE A 615 -2.33 -20.33 1.72
N GLU A 616 -1.19 -20.44 1.03
CA GLU A 616 0.05 -20.92 1.67
C GLU A 616 0.49 -19.97 2.78
N ALA A 617 0.46 -18.66 2.53
CA ALA A 617 0.81 -17.65 3.53
C ALA A 617 -0.15 -17.68 4.73
N LEU A 618 -1.47 -17.70 4.49
CA LEU A 618 -2.49 -17.79 5.55
C LEU A 618 -2.35 -19.08 6.36
N GLY A 619 -2.13 -20.22 5.69
CA GLY A 619 -1.93 -21.51 6.35
C GLY A 619 -0.62 -21.61 7.14
N GLN A 620 0.39 -20.80 6.82
CA GLN A 620 1.67 -20.78 7.53
C GLN A 620 1.68 -19.82 8.72
N TYR A 621 1.12 -18.61 8.57
CA TYR A 621 1.26 -17.53 9.55
C TYR A 621 -0.02 -17.22 10.34
N GLY A 622 -1.18 -17.52 9.77
CA GLY A 622 -2.48 -17.07 10.26
C GLY A 622 -2.89 -15.70 9.72
N ALA A 623 -4.20 -15.47 9.71
CA ALA A 623 -4.84 -14.25 9.20
C ALA A 623 -4.48 -13.02 10.03
N ASP A 624 -4.52 -13.11 11.37
CA ASP A 624 -4.23 -11.97 12.24
C ASP A 624 -2.77 -11.51 12.12
N ALA A 625 -1.84 -12.44 11.92
CA ALA A 625 -0.43 -12.11 11.73
C ALA A 625 -0.20 -11.33 10.41
N ILE A 626 -0.85 -11.75 9.33
CA ILE A 626 -0.75 -11.07 8.02
C ILE A 626 -1.48 -9.72 8.06
N ARG A 627 -2.64 -9.64 8.70
CA ARG A 627 -3.36 -8.38 8.98
C ARG A 627 -2.45 -7.40 9.69
N TRP A 628 -1.88 -7.81 10.83
CA TRP A 628 -1.01 -6.99 11.65
C TRP A 628 0.22 -6.50 10.90
N TYR A 629 0.81 -7.37 10.07
CA TYR A 629 1.92 -7.01 9.19
C TYR A 629 1.54 -5.85 8.24
N PHE A 630 0.39 -5.91 7.58
CA PHE A 630 -0.04 -4.85 6.66
C PHE A 630 -0.33 -3.51 7.34
N TYR A 631 -0.65 -3.51 8.64
CA TYR A 631 -0.88 -2.28 9.40
C TYR A 631 0.42 -1.65 9.94
N THR A 632 1.41 -2.47 10.27
CA THR A 632 2.62 -2.03 10.99
C THR A 632 3.84 -1.82 10.10
N ASN A 633 3.97 -2.58 9.01
CA ASN A 633 5.19 -2.59 8.20
C ASN A 633 5.41 -1.29 7.42
N SER A 634 4.34 -0.73 6.85
CA SER A 634 4.40 0.52 6.07
C SER A 634 3.04 1.17 6.03
N ALA A 635 3.02 2.48 5.75
CA ALA A 635 1.77 3.15 5.41
C ALA A 635 1.07 2.44 4.22
N PRO A 636 -0.27 2.29 4.22
CA PRO A 636 -0.98 1.49 3.22
C PRO A 636 -0.78 1.92 1.76
N TRP A 637 -0.47 3.20 1.54
CA TRP A 637 -0.28 3.79 0.21
C TRP A 637 1.13 3.65 -0.36
N LEU A 638 2.09 3.14 0.42
CA LEU A 638 3.44 2.86 -0.05
C LEU A 638 3.51 1.42 -0.59
N PRO A 639 4.36 1.14 -1.59
CA PRO A 639 4.62 -0.23 -2.02
C PRO A 639 5.10 -1.08 -0.84
N ASN A 640 4.44 -2.21 -0.61
CA ASN A 640 4.69 -3.07 0.55
C ASN A 640 5.50 -4.32 0.13
N ARG A 641 6.63 -4.58 0.81
CA ARG A 641 7.55 -5.69 0.50
C ARG A 641 7.25 -6.91 1.35
N PHE A 642 6.37 -7.78 0.86
CA PHE A 642 5.90 -8.92 1.63
C PHE A 642 6.98 -10.00 1.77
N HIS A 643 7.31 -10.35 3.02
CA HIS A 643 8.22 -11.44 3.32
C HIS A 643 7.99 -12.01 4.72
N GLY A 644 8.15 -13.33 4.86
CA GLY A 644 7.74 -14.07 6.06
C GLY A 644 8.42 -13.68 7.37
N LYS A 645 9.67 -13.19 7.32
CA LYS A 645 10.40 -12.76 8.53
C LYS A 645 9.72 -11.56 9.19
N ALA A 646 9.31 -10.55 8.40
CA ALA A 646 8.63 -9.38 8.94
C ALA A 646 7.24 -9.71 9.51
N VAL A 647 6.53 -10.67 8.89
CA VAL A 647 5.26 -11.18 9.44
C VAL A 647 5.47 -11.79 10.83
N GLN A 648 6.49 -12.64 10.97
CA GLN A 648 6.83 -13.28 12.26
C GLN A 648 7.32 -12.29 13.31
N GLU A 649 8.05 -11.25 12.91
CA GLU A 649 8.52 -10.21 13.81
C GLU A 649 7.35 -9.44 14.44
N GLY A 650 6.42 -8.94 13.61
CA GLY A 650 5.21 -8.26 14.08
C GLY A 650 4.33 -9.18 14.94
N GLN A 651 4.16 -10.44 14.53
CA GLN A 651 3.45 -11.46 15.30
C GLN A 651 4.07 -11.68 16.69
N ARG A 652 5.40 -11.80 16.79
CA ARG A 652 6.07 -12.03 18.09
C ARG A 652 5.98 -10.81 19.00
N LYS A 653 6.19 -9.61 18.44
CA LYS A 653 6.25 -8.37 19.20
C LYS A 653 4.91 -8.05 19.87
N PHE A 654 3.82 -8.04 19.10
CA PHE A 654 2.51 -7.67 19.62
C PHE A 654 1.70 -8.90 20.07
N MET A 655 1.36 -9.78 19.13
CA MET A 655 0.43 -10.90 19.37
C MET A 655 1.01 -11.89 20.39
N GLY A 656 2.29 -12.20 20.31
CA GLY A 656 2.96 -13.06 21.28
C GLY A 656 2.96 -12.50 22.70
N THR A 657 3.22 -11.19 22.83
CA THR A 657 3.23 -10.50 24.13
C THR A 657 1.85 -10.42 24.75
N LEU A 658 0.82 -10.07 23.96
CA LEU A 658 -0.57 -10.08 24.40
C LEU A 658 -1.01 -11.48 24.83
N TRP A 659 -0.74 -12.48 24.00
CA TRP A 659 -1.13 -13.87 24.25
C TRP A 659 -0.48 -14.44 25.53
N ASN A 660 0.81 -14.17 25.74
CA ASN A 660 1.51 -14.61 26.96
C ASN A 660 0.97 -13.91 28.21
N THR A 661 0.61 -12.63 28.11
CA THR A 661 0.00 -11.88 29.21
C THR A 661 -1.39 -12.42 29.57
N TYR A 662 -2.19 -12.74 28.57
CA TYR A 662 -3.46 -13.43 28.73
C TYR A 662 -3.29 -14.83 29.35
N ALA A 663 -2.32 -15.62 28.87
CA ALA A 663 -2.04 -16.94 29.43
C ALA A 663 -1.60 -16.86 30.90
N PHE A 664 -0.80 -15.85 31.27
CA PHE A 664 -0.44 -15.55 32.65
C PHE A 664 -1.70 -15.28 33.49
N TYR A 665 -2.57 -14.38 33.04
CA TYR A 665 -3.82 -14.07 33.75
C TYR A 665 -4.66 -15.33 33.99
N VAL A 666 -4.92 -16.12 32.94
CA VAL A 666 -5.75 -17.34 33.05
C VAL A 666 -5.13 -18.36 33.98
N LEU A 667 -3.81 -18.55 33.95
CA LEU A 667 -3.13 -19.51 34.82
C LEU A 667 -3.42 -19.20 36.30
N TYR A 668 -3.21 -17.96 36.71
CA TYR A 668 -3.38 -17.57 38.12
C TYR A 668 -4.85 -17.41 38.49
N ALA A 669 -5.68 -16.83 37.61
CA ALA A 669 -7.11 -16.69 37.84
C ALA A 669 -7.80 -18.07 37.99
N GLU A 670 -7.38 -19.09 37.24
CA GLU A 670 -7.89 -20.45 37.42
C GLU A 670 -7.40 -21.08 38.73
N ILE A 671 -6.14 -20.86 39.14
CA ILE A 671 -5.63 -21.36 40.43
C ILE A 671 -6.45 -20.78 41.60
N ASP A 672 -6.73 -19.49 41.57
CA ASP A 672 -7.48 -18.80 42.62
C ASP A 672 -9.01 -18.87 42.44
N GLN A 673 -9.50 -19.49 41.36
CA GLN A 673 -10.92 -19.48 40.94
C GLN A 673 -11.52 -18.06 40.94
N PHE A 674 -10.73 -17.11 40.42
CA PHE A 674 -11.06 -15.69 40.41
C PHE A 674 -12.19 -15.38 39.44
N ASP A 675 -13.25 -14.74 39.94
CA ASP A 675 -14.41 -14.31 39.16
C ASP A 675 -14.51 -12.78 39.15
N PRO A 676 -14.22 -12.11 38.03
CA PRO A 676 -14.19 -10.64 37.95
C PRO A 676 -15.57 -10.01 38.16
N THR A 677 -16.67 -10.75 37.96
CA THR A 677 -18.04 -10.21 38.12
C THR A 677 -18.41 -9.94 39.58
N LYS A 678 -17.65 -10.51 40.52
CA LYS A 678 -17.89 -10.38 41.97
C LYS A 678 -17.18 -9.19 42.61
N TYR A 679 -16.35 -8.48 41.87
CA TYR A 679 -15.50 -7.41 42.40
C TYR A 679 -15.63 -6.12 41.58
N THR A 680 -15.27 -5.00 42.20
CA THR A 680 -15.26 -3.68 41.57
C THR A 680 -13.94 -2.98 41.89
N LEU A 681 -13.41 -2.22 40.93
CA LEU A 681 -12.24 -1.38 41.13
C LEU A 681 -12.64 -0.06 41.78
N ASP A 682 -12.03 0.26 42.92
CA ASP A 682 -12.09 1.57 43.55
C ASP A 682 -10.80 2.32 43.25
N TYR A 683 -10.86 3.26 42.30
CA TYR A 683 -9.69 3.92 41.73
C TYR A 683 -8.81 4.59 42.79
N ASP A 684 -9.41 5.24 43.79
CA ASP A 684 -8.67 5.99 44.81
C ASP A 684 -7.80 5.08 45.67
N LYS A 685 -8.20 3.81 45.84
CA LYS A 685 -7.50 2.78 46.63
C LYS A 685 -6.52 1.93 45.82
N LEU A 686 -6.33 2.24 44.54
CA LEU A 686 -5.38 1.53 43.68
C LEU A 686 -3.94 1.93 43.97
N SER A 687 -3.04 0.98 43.77
CA SER A 687 -1.61 1.26 43.78
C SER A 687 -1.23 2.20 42.63
N VAL A 688 -0.10 2.89 42.73
CA VAL A 688 0.38 3.79 41.67
C VAL A 688 0.57 3.02 40.35
N MET A 689 1.05 1.77 40.40
CA MET A 689 1.22 0.92 39.22
C MET A 689 -0.12 0.55 38.55
N ASP A 690 -1.16 0.29 39.34
CA ASP A 690 -2.51 0.03 38.80
C ASP A 690 -3.10 1.30 38.16
N LYS A 691 -2.95 2.46 38.82
CA LYS A 691 -3.39 3.76 38.28
C LYS A 691 -2.67 4.10 36.98
N TRP A 692 -1.36 3.86 36.93
CA TRP A 692 -0.54 4.06 35.74
C TRP A 692 -1.02 3.20 34.57
N LEU A 693 -1.24 1.89 34.79
CA LEU A 693 -1.74 1.02 33.72
C LEU A 693 -3.12 1.47 33.22
N LEU A 694 -4.03 1.84 34.13
CA LEU A 694 -5.36 2.32 33.75
C LEU A 694 -5.30 3.67 33.02
N SER A 695 -4.36 4.55 33.37
CA SER A 695 -4.09 5.79 32.64
C SER A 695 -3.64 5.47 31.21
N LYS A 696 -2.57 4.68 31.06
CA LYS A 696 -2.04 4.25 29.76
C LYS A 696 -3.08 3.52 28.91
N LEU A 697 -3.96 2.73 29.53
CA LEU A 697 -5.07 2.06 28.84
C LEU A 697 -6.03 3.08 28.21
N ASN A 698 -6.44 4.12 28.95
CA ASN A 698 -7.32 5.16 28.44
C ASN A 698 -6.63 6.03 27.38
N SER A 699 -5.34 6.35 27.57
CA SER A 699 -4.52 7.04 26.58
C SER A 699 -4.39 6.23 25.28
N MET A 700 -4.19 4.90 25.38
CA MET A 700 -4.17 3.99 24.23
C MET A 700 -5.52 3.96 23.52
N VAL A 701 -6.64 3.79 24.25
CA VAL A 701 -7.98 3.77 23.64
C VAL A 701 -8.26 5.08 22.91
N LYS A 702 -7.91 6.23 23.53
CA LYS A 702 -8.03 7.55 22.91
C LYS A 702 -7.22 7.65 21.63
N ALA A 703 -5.96 7.24 21.66
CA ALA A 703 -5.07 7.27 20.50
C ALA A 703 -5.60 6.37 19.38
N VAL A 704 -6.04 5.14 19.67
CA VAL A 704 -6.60 4.22 18.66
C VAL A 704 -7.88 4.78 18.05
N ASP A 705 -8.82 5.31 18.85
CA ASP A 705 -10.07 5.89 18.38
C ASP A 705 -9.82 7.10 17.47
N GLU A 706 -8.94 8.03 17.89
CA GLU A 706 -8.56 9.20 17.09
C GLU A 706 -7.82 8.81 15.81
N ASN A 707 -6.98 7.79 15.85
CA ASN A 707 -6.20 7.35 14.70
C ASN A 707 -7.07 6.63 13.67
N LEU A 708 -7.87 5.63 14.07
CA LEU A 708 -8.79 4.94 13.15
C LEU A 708 -9.89 5.86 12.63
N GLY A 709 -10.42 6.75 13.47
CA GLY A 709 -11.40 7.77 13.07
C GLY A 709 -10.89 8.70 11.96
N ASN A 710 -9.57 8.90 11.88
CA ASN A 710 -8.86 9.71 10.88
C ASN A 710 -8.04 8.85 9.89
N TYR A 711 -8.28 7.54 9.80
CA TYR A 711 -7.61 6.60 8.89
C TYR A 711 -6.06 6.55 9.02
N ARG A 712 -5.51 6.88 10.20
CA ARG A 712 -4.08 6.79 10.56
C ARG A 712 -3.74 5.40 11.09
N ILE A 713 -3.69 4.43 10.18
CA ILE A 713 -3.66 3.00 10.50
C ILE A 713 -2.36 2.57 11.23
N PRO A 714 -1.15 2.93 10.75
CA PRO A 714 0.09 2.55 11.45
C PRO A 714 0.20 3.14 12.86
N GLU A 715 -0.30 4.36 13.06
CA GLU A 715 -0.30 5.02 14.35
C GLU A 715 -1.25 4.34 15.35
N ALA A 716 -2.42 3.88 14.88
CA ALA A 716 -3.32 3.06 15.70
C ALA A 716 -2.66 1.72 16.11
N ALA A 717 -1.99 1.05 15.17
CA ALA A 717 -1.28 -0.20 15.46
C ALA A 717 -0.15 0.01 16.47
N ARG A 718 0.62 1.10 16.35
CA ARG A 718 1.70 1.45 17.28
C ARG A 718 1.18 1.70 18.69
N ALA A 719 0.08 2.45 18.84
CA ALA A 719 -0.50 2.72 20.16
C ALA A 719 -0.92 1.43 20.90
N LEU A 720 -1.43 0.42 20.16
CA LEU A 720 -1.73 -0.90 20.71
C LEU A 720 -0.46 -1.67 21.08
N ASP A 721 0.55 -1.66 20.21
CA ASP A 721 1.84 -2.34 20.42
C ASP A 721 2.55 -1.83 21.67
N ASP A 722 2.69 -0.50 21.79
CA ASP A 722 3.36 0.15 22.91
C ASP A 722 2.64 -0.15 24.24
N PHE A 723 1.30 -0.08 24.27
CA PHE A 723 0.54 -0.41 25.48
C PHE A 723 0.67 -1.88 25.89
N VAL A 724 0.65 -2.81 24.94
CA VAL A 724 0.80 -4.24 25.24
C VAL A 724 2.20 -4.53 25.78
N ASP A 725 3.23 -3.85 25.26
CA ASP A 725 4.59 -3.93 25.81
C ASP A 725 4.64 -3.42 27.26
N ASP A 726 4.11 -2.22 27.53
CA ASP A 726 4.03 -1.64 28.88
C ASP A 726 3.28 -2.55 29.86
N MET A 727 2.14 -3.09 29.45
CA MET A 727 1.34 -4.01 30.26
C MET A 727 2.12 -5.27 30.62
N SER A 728 2.84 -5.87 29.66
CA SER A 728 3.59 -7.11 29.87
C SER A 728 4.90 -6.91 30.60
N ASN A 729 5.78 -6.06 30.05
CA ASN A 729 7.17 -5.94 30.46
C ASN A 729 7.35 -5.10 31.72
N TRP A 730 6.38 -4.26 32.06
CA TRP A 730 6.43 -3.41 33.24
C TRP A 730 5.37 -3.79 34.26
N TYR A 731 4.09 -3.64 33.93
CA TYR A 731 3.04 -3.86 34.92
C TYR A 731 2.99 -5.31 35.41
N VAL A 732 2.85 -6.29 34.51
CA VAL A 732 2.77 -7.71 34.89
C VAL A 732 4.06 -8.17 35.55
N ARG A 733 5.23 -7.82 35.00
CA ARG A 733 6.53 -8.21 35.57
C ARG A 733 6.72 -7.72 37.01
N ARG A 734 6.39 -6.45 37.30
CA ARG A 734 6.51 -5.87 38.64
C ARG A 734 5.39 -6.27 39.60
N SER A 735 4.25 -6.71 39.07
CA SER A 735 3.10 -7.12 39.89
C SER A 735 3.02 -8.62 40.17
N ARG A 736 3.96 -9.45 39.67
CA ARG A 736 3.86 -10.93 39.79
C ARG A 736 3.66 -11.43 41.21
N GLU A 737 4.37 -10.85 42.17
CA GLU A 737 4.29 -11.25 43.58
C GLU A 737 2.88 -11.03 44.16
N ARG A 738 2.17 -9.99 43.69
CA ARG A 738 0.78 -9.70 44.10
C ARG A 738 -0.16 -10.84 43.70
N PHE A 739 0.08 -11.48 42.56
CA PHE A 739 -0.68 -12.67 42.12
C PHE A 739 -0.31 -13.94 42.88
N TRP A 740 0.88 -13.99 43.52
CA TRP A 740 1.33 -15.13 44.33
C TRP A 740 0.95 -15.01 45.81
N ALA A 741 0.48 -13.84 46.24
CA ALA A 741 0.07 -13.64 47.63
C ALA A 741 -0.93 -14.72 48.06
N LYS A 742 -0.74 -15.23 49.27
CA LYS A 742 -1.62 -16.24 49.86
C LYS A 742 -3.01 -15.63 50.10
N ASP A 743 -4.05 -16.44 49.90
CA ASP A 743 -5.45 -16.03 49.99
C ASP A 743 -5.82 -14.94 48.95
N MET A 744 -6.86 -14.15 49.22
CA MET A 744 -7.37 -13.09 48.32
C MET A 744 -7.41 -11.72 49.01
N PRO A 745 -6.25 -11.13 49.38
CA PRO A 745 -6.22 -9.78 49.91
C PRO A 745 -6.69 -8.75 48.87
N GLN A 746 -7.15 -7.58 49.33
CA GLN A 746 -7.67 -6.53 48.45
C GLN A 746 -6.67 -6.11 47.37
N ASP A 747 -5.38 -6.07 47.68
CA ASP A 747 -4.34 -5.73 46.71
C ASP A 747 -4.25 -6.75 45.56
N LYS A 748 -4.34 -8.05 45.86
CA LYS A 748 -4.39 -9.12 44.84
C LYS A 748 -5.65 -9.03 43.99
N ILE A 749 -6.80 -8.73 44.61
CA ILE A 749 -8.06 -8.46 43.89
C ILE A 749 -7.90 -7.27 42.93
N ASN A 750 -7.29 -6.18 43.40
CA ASN A 750 -7.02 -4.99 42.59
C ASN A 750 -6.11 -5.32 41.39
N ALA A 751 -5.06 -6.12 41.61
CA ALA A 751 -4.14 -6.56 40.56
C ALA A 751 -4.86 -7.38 39.47
N TYR A 752 -5.69 -8.35 39.87
CA TYR A 752 -6.51 -9.15 38.95
C TYR A 752 -7.51 -8.31 38.18
N MET A 753 -8.28 -7.46 38.88
CA MET A 753 -9.29 -6.63 38.24
C MET A 753 -8.68 -5.63 37.27
N THR A 754 -7.52 -5.05 37.61
CA THR A 754 -6.80 -4.10 36.74
C THR A 754 -6.30 -4.80 35.48
N LEU A 755 -5.67 -5.98 35.61
CA LEU A 755 -5.20 -6.75 34.46
C LEU A 755 -6.36 -7.28 33.60
N TYR A 756 -7.44 -7.75 34.22
CA TYR A 756 -8.67 -8.16 33.53
C TYR A 756 -9.25 -7.01 32.71
N LYS A 757 -9.40 -5.83 33.33
CA LYS A 757 -9.91 -4.62 32.66
C LYS A 757 -9.02 -4.23 31.49
N ALA A 758 -7.70 -4.28 31.65
CA ALA A 758 -6.73 -4.00 30.60
C ALA A 758 -6.86 -4.98 29.42
N LEU A 759 -6.84 -6.29 29.70
CA LEU A 759 -6.97 -7.35 28.69
C LEU A 759 -8.29 -7.23 27.89
N VAL A 760 -9.43 -7.08 28.57
CA VAL A 760 -10.73 -6.96 27.89
C VAL A 760 -10.78 -5.68 27.04
N THR A 761 -10.27 -4.57 27.57
CA THR A 761 -10.35 -3.26 26.88
C THR A 761 -9.41 -3.21 25.67
N VAL A 762 -8.18 -3.72 25.78
CA VAL A 762 -7.26 -3.80 24.63
C VAL A 762 -7.78 -4.79 23.59
N SER A 763 -8.39 -5.91 23.99
CA SER A 763 -9.03 -6.82 23.03
C SER A 763 -10.15 -6.14 22.25
N LYS A 764 -11.00 -5.33 22.90
CA LYS A 764 -12.05 -4.57 22.20
C LYS A 764 -11.46 -3.51 21.27
N ALA A 765 -10.43 -2.78 21.70
CA ALA A 765 -9.77 -1.78 20.86
C ALA A 765 -9.06 -2.41 19.64
N ALA A 766 -8.48 -3.60 19.81
CA ALA A 766 -7.75 -4.31 18.78
C ALA A 766 -8.64 -5.18 17.86
N ALA A 767 -9.90 -5.43 18.23
CA ALA A 767 -10.83 -6.29 17.48
C ALA A 767 -10.99 -5.95 15.99
N PRO A 768 -11.01 -4.67 15.57
CA PRO A 768 -11.03 -4.33 14.14
C PRO A 768 -9.78 -4.80 13.37
N MET A 769 -8.63 -4.91 14.05
CA MET A 769 -7.32 -5.20 13.45
C MET A 769 -6.97 -6.69 13.53
N ILE A 770 -7.15 -7.31 14.69
CA ILE A 770 -6.88 -8.73 14.97
C ILE A 770 -8.15 -9.46 15.47
N PRO A 771 -9.15 -9.66 14.59
CA PRO A 771 -10.48 -10.10 14.97
C PRO A 771 -10.53 -11.51 15.57
N PHE A 772 -9.59 -12.39 15.20
CA PHE A 772 -9.64 -13.79 15.64
C PHE A 772 -9.08 -13.97 17.06
N MET A 773 -7.87 -13.46 17.32
CA MET A 773 -7.23 -13.54 18.64
C MET A 773 -8.09 -12.85 19.71
N THR A 774 -8.69 -11.71 19.36
CA THR A 774 -9.51 -10.94 20.31
C THR A 774 -10.83 -11.64 20.63
N GLU A 775 -11.43 -12.34 19.66
CA GLU A 775 -12.59 -13.20 19.90
C GLU A 775 -12.24 -14.33 20.88
N ASP A 776 -11.15 -15.06 20.65
CA ASP A 776 -10.75 -16.18 21.50
C ASP A 776 -10.47 -15.75 22.96
N ILE A 777 -9.75 -14.63 23.14
CA ILE A 777 -9.54 -14.04 24.47
C ILE A 777 -10.88 -13.71 25.13
N TYR A 778 -11.79 -13.05 24.41
CA TYR A 778 -13.10 -12.63 24.94
C TYR A 778 -13.99 -13.82 25.32
N GLN A 779 -14.05 -14.85 24.47
CA GLN A 779 -14.79 -16.08 24.75
C GLN A 779 -14.31 -16.76 26.03
N ASN A 780 -12.99 -16.75 26.28
CA ASN A 780 -12.46 -17.39 27.48
C ASN A 780 -12.64 -16.53 28.75
N ILE A 781 -12.20 -15.26 28.75
CA ILE A 781 -12.15 -14.50 30.02
C ILE A 781 -13.43 -13.74 30.33
N VAL A 782 -14.32 -13.51 29.35
CA VAL A 782 -15.60 -12.83 29.57
C VAL A 782 -16.76 -13.83 29.50
N ARG A 783 -16.96 -14.51 28.37
CA ARG A 783 -18.14 -15.37 28.18
C ARG A 783 -18.18 -16.59 29.09
N SER A 784 -17.02 -17.12 29.50
CA SER A 784 -16.97 -18.27 30.40
C SER A 784 -17.34 -17.92 31.86
N VAL A 785 -17.37 -16.64 32.22
CA VAL A 785 -17.75 -16.16 33.57
C VAL A 785 -19.05 -15.37 33.58
N ASP A 786 -19.40 -14.72 32.47
CA ASP A 786 -20.64 -13.95 32.30
C ASP A 786 -21.39 -14.38 31.03
N GLU A 787 -22.40 -15.24 31.23
CA GLU A 787 -23.31 -15.70 30.16
C GLU A 787 -24.23 -14.59 29.63
N THR A 788 -24.34 -13.45 30.31
CA THR A 788 -25.18 -12.31 29.88
C THR A 788 -24.43 -11.30 29.01
N ALA A 789 -23.09 -11.36 28.96
CA ALA A 789 -22.28 -10.53 28.08
C ALA A 789 -22.63 -10.76 26.59
N PRO A 790 -22.38 -9.80 25.68
CA PRO A 790 -22.59 -10.00 24.25
C PRO A 790 -21.88 -11.26 23.75
N GLU A 791 -22.55 -12.09 22.94
CA GLU A 791 -22.04 -13.42 22.58
C GLU A 791 -20.69 -13.41 21.83
N SER A 792 -20.33 -12.31 21.18
CA SER A 792 -19.05 -12.10 20.49
C SER A 792 -18.48 -10.72 20.80
N ILE A 793 -17.15 -10.59 20.73
CA ILE A 793 -16.48 -9.30 20.90
C ILE A 793 -16.91 -8.29 19.83
N HIS A 794 -17.25 -8.77 18.63
CA HIS A 794 -17.68 -7.93 17.50
C HIS A 794 -19.13 -7.43 17.64
N LEU A 795 -19.85 -7.86 18.68
CA LEU A 795 -21.14 -7.29 19.08
C LEU A 795 -21.01 -6.29 20.25
N CYS A 796 -19.80 -6.07 20.76
CA CYS A 796 -19.54 -5.04 21.75
C CYS A 796 -19.43 -3.65 21.11
N ASP A 797 -19.67 -2.62 21.91
CA ASP A 797 -19.26 -1.26 21.59
C ASP A 797 -17.73 -1.11 21.71
N PHE A 798 -17.18 -0.18 20.92
CA PHE A 798 -15.79 0.25 21.03
C PHE A 798 -15.57 0.88 22.42
N PRO A 799 -14.43 0.64 23.09
CA PRO A 799 -14.23 1.12 24.45
C PRO A 799 -14.30 2.65 24.53
N GLU A 800 -15.02 3.14 25.53
CA GLU A 800 -15.09 4.57 25.84
C GLU A 800 -13.89 5.01 26.67
N VAL A 801 -13.37 6.20 26.36
CA VAL A 801 -12.27 6.81 27.11
C VAL A 801 -12.82 7.44 28.38
N ASN A 802 -12.28 7.05 29.54
CA ASN A 802 -12.48 7.79 30.77
C ASN A 802 -11.35 8.80 30.97
N GLU A 803 -11.57 10.05 30.57
CA GLU A 803 -10.55 11.10 30.66
C GLU A 803 -10.10 11.39 32.10
N SER A 804 -10.93 11.11 33.12
CA SER A 804 -10.54 11.34 34.52
C SER A 804 -9.51 10.35 35.03
N TYR A 805 -9.28 9.24 34.32
CA TYR A 805 -8.24 8.25 34.67
C TYR A 805 -6.93 8.51 33.93
N ILE A 806 -6.90 9.47 33.00
CA ILE A 806 -5.68 9.87 32.29
C ILE A 806 -4.90 10.85 33.18
N ASP A 807 -3.84 10.35 33.80
CA ASP A 807 -2.88 11.11 34.56
C ASP A 807 -1.58 11.25 33.75
N LYS A 808 -1.47 12.36 33.02
CA LYS A 808 -0.31 12.61 32.15
C LYS A 808 0.99 12.76 32.92
N GLU A 809 0.95 13.34 34.11
CA GLU A 809 2.15 13.50 34.93
C GLU A 809 2.67 12.14 35.40
N LEU A 810 1.76 11.24 35.80
CA LEU A 810 2.11 9.85 36.13
C LEU A 810 2.68 9.10 34.92
N GLU A 811 2.08 9.25 33.74
CA GLU A 811 2.59 8.63 32.51
C GLU A 811 3.98 9.15 32.14
N GLU A 812 4.18 10.48 32.13
CA GLU A 812 5.47 11.12 31.82
C GLU A 812 6.56 10.75 32.83
N ASN A 813 6.24 10.71 34.13
CA ASN A 813 7.19 10.30 35.16
C ASN A 813 7.58 8.83 35.05
N MET A 814 6.62 7.96 34.71
CA MET A 814 6.94 6.55 34.43
C MET A 814 7.79 6.40 33.17
N GLU A 815 7.50 7.13 32.09
CA GLU A 815 8.34 7.13 30.86
C GLU A 815 9.79 7.54 31.18
N ARG A 816 9.98 8.59 31.97
CA ARG A 816 11.31 9.00 32.46
C ARG A 816 12.02 7.90 33.25
N VAL A 817 11.28 7.15 34.09
CA VAL A 817 11.82 5.97 34.78
C VAL A 817 12.26 4.90 33.79
N LEU A 818 11.46 4.62 32.75
CA LEU A 818 11.81 3.66 31.70
C LEU A 818 13.12 4.04 31.02
N ASP A 819 13.26 5.30 30.61
CA ASP A 819 14.44 5.82 29.93
C ASP A 819 15.69 5.72 30.80
N ILE A 820 15.58 6.12 32.08
CA ILE A 820 16.68 6.00 33.05
C ILE A 820 17.09 4.54 33.25
N VAL A 821 16.13 3.61 33.34
CA VAL A 821 16.41 2.17 33.48
C VAL A 821 17.07 1.60 32.22
N VAL A 822 16.66 2.03 31.02
CA VAL A 822 17.31 1.61 29.77
C VAL A 822 18.77 2.08 29.73
N LEU A 823 19.02 3.36 30.02
CA LEU A 823 20.37 3.93 30.10
C LEU A 823 21.22 3.27 31.20
N GLY A 824 20.64 3.06 32.38
CA GLY A 824 21.32 2.38 33.47
C GLY A 824 21.70 0.93 33.14
N ARG A 825 20.82 0.18 32.44
CA ARG A 825 21.14 -1.16 31.94
C ARG A 825 22.26 -1.12 30.89
N ALA A 826 22.28 -0.10 30.03
CA ALA A 826 23.38 0.11 29.09
C ALA A 826 24.70 0.36 29.83
N CYS A 827 24.73 1.21 30.86
CA CYS A 827 25.90 1.41 31.73
C CYS A 827 26.40 0.10 32.34
N ARG A 828 25.49 -0.74 32.86
CA ARG A 828 25.84 -2.04 33.46
C ARG A 828 26.42 -3.02 32.45
N ASN A 829 25.86 -3.05 31.24
CA ASN A 829 26.35 -3.91 30.17
C ASN A 829 27.76 -3.46 29.73
N ALA A 830 28.00 -2.15 29.63
CA ALA A 830 29.30 -1.58 29.31
C ALA A 830 30.35 -1.87 30.41
N SER A 831 29.95 -1.89 31.68
CA SER A 831 30.82 -2.23 32.81
C SER A 831 30.95 -3.75 33.06
N ALA A 832 30.24 -4.59 32.31
CA ALA A 832 30.14 -6.04 32.51
C ALA A 832 29.67 -6.47 33.93
N ILE A 833 28.98 -5.58 34.66
CA ILE A 833 28.41 -5.88 35.97
C ILE A 833 27.04 -6.53 35.79
N LYS A 834 26.90 -7.77 36.27
CA LYS A 834 25.63 -8.51 36.21
C LYS A 834 24.54 -7.80 37.05
N ASN A 835 23.27 -7.90 36.63
CA ASN A 835 22.16 -7.28 37.37
C ASN A 835 22.05 -7.73 38.85
N ARG A 836 22.46 -8.97 39.14
CA ARG A 836 22.44 -9.56 40.48
C ARG A 836 23.50 -8.99 41.43
N GLN A 837 24.56 -8.37 40.92
CA GLN A 837 25.58 -7.69 41.73
C GLN A 837 25.04 -6.31 42.12
N PRO A 838 24.69 -6.03 43.39
CA PRO A 838 24.22 -4.70 43.78
C PRO A 838 25.31 -3.65 43.58
N ILE A 839 24.89 -2.44 43.26
CA ILE A 839 25.75 -1.28 43.04
C ILE A 839 25.41 -0.21 44.07
N GLY A 840 26.40 0.54 44.54
CA GLY A 840 26.22 1.57 45.56
C GLY A 840 25.36 2.73 45.06
N LYS A 841 25.91 3.54 44.14
CA LYS A 841 25.28 4.78 43.70
C LYS A 841 25.12 4.84 42.18
N MET A 842 24.04 5.48 41.76
CA MET A 842 23.82 5.92 40.40
C MET A 842 23.43 7.40 40.41
N PHE A 843 24.05 8.17 39.53
CA PHE A 843 23.75 9.59 39.35
C PHE A 843 22.94 9.79 38.07
N VAL A 844 21.92 10.63 38.15
CA VAL A 844 21.10 11.01 36.99
C VAL A 844 21.18 12.52 36.84
N LYS A 845 21.58 12.95 35.65
CA LYS A 845 21.42 14.35 35.24
C LYS A 845 20.28 14.44 34.24
N ALA A 846 19.28 15.22 34.59
CA ALA A 846 18.14 15.54 33.76
C ALA A 846 17.59 16.92 34.12
N GLU A 847 16.78 17.52 33.26
CA GLU A 847 16.10 18.80 33.53
C GLU A 847 14.89 18.66 34.47
N PHE A 848 14.65 17.46 34.99
CA PHE A 848 13.56 17.11 35.90
C PHE A 848 14.10 16.34 37.11
N GLU A 849 13.33 16.34 38.18
CA GLU A 849 13.51 15.42 39.31
C GLU A 849 12.34 14.44 39.39
N LEU A 850 12.60 13.28 39.98
CA LEU A 850 11.57 12.28 40.27
C LEU A 850 11.37 12.17 41.78
N SER A 851 10.12 11.96 42.23
CA SER A 851 9.84 11.69 43.64
C SER A 851 10.47 10.37 44.08
N ASP A 852 10.66 10.19 45.39
CA ASP A 852 11.32 9.00 45.95
C ASP A 852 10.65 7.69 45.52
N PHE A 853 9.33 7.64 45.36
CA PHE A 853 8.61 6.49 44.81
C PHE A 853 9.15 6.01 43.45
N TYR A 854 9.46 6.92 42.53
CA TYR A 854 9.98 6.57 41.21
C TYR A 854 11.48 6.23 41.26
N LYS A 855 12.23 6.83 42.19
CA LYS A 855 13.63 6.45 42.44
C LYS A 855 13.72 5.03 42.95
N GLU A 856 12.85 4.62 43.88
CA GLU A 856 12.75 3.24 44.36
C GLU A 856 12.52 2.25 43.21
N ILE A 857 11.67 2.60 42.24
CA ILE A 857 11.48 1.77 41.03
C ILE A 857 12.79 1.60 40.27
N ILE A 858 13.55 2.68 40.06
CA ILE A 858 14.84 2.65 39.35
C ILE A 858 15.87 1.83 40.15
N GLU A 859 15.96 2.05 41.46
CA GLU A 859 16.85 1.36 42.40
C GLU A 859 16.62 -0.15 42.37
N GLU A 860 15.37 -0.61 42.43
CA GLU A 860 15.02 -2.02 42.33
C GLU A 860 15.35 -2.61 40.95
N GLU A 861 14.99 -1.92 39.86
CA GLU A 861 15.19 -2.40 38.50
C GLU A 861 16.66 -2.55 38.13
N LEU A 862 17.46 -1.58 38.56
CA LEU A 862 18.90 -1.53 38.33
C LEU A 862 19.69 -2.07 39.52
N ASN A 863 19.05 -2.64 40.55
CA ASN A 863 19.73 -3.13 41.75
C ASN A 863 20.84 -2.17 42.25
N VAL A 864 20.48 -0.90 42.35
CA VAL A 864 21.33 0.19 42.85
C VAL A 864 20.79 0.57 44.24
N LYS A 865 21.66 0.88 45.20
CA LYS A 865 21.24 1.22 46.57
C LYS A 865 20.71 2.65 46.70
N GLU A 866 21.19 3.57 45.86
CA GLU A 866 20.81 4.97 45.91
C GLU A 866 20.87 5.61 44.52
N VAL A 867 19.78 6.27 44.11
CA VAL A 867 19.72 7.10 42.91
C VAL A 867 19.72 8.58 43.27
N GLU A 868 20.75 9.30 42.82
CA GLU A 868 20.94 10.72 43.11
C GLU A 868 20.79 11.56 41.85
N PHE A 869 19.91 12.56 41.88
CA PHE A 869 19.80 13.54 40.79
C PHE A 869 20.82 14.66 41.01
N THR A 870 21.62 14.96 39.98
CA THR A 870 22.68 15.97 40.07
C THR A 870 22.86 16.75 38.78
N ASP A 871 23.05 18.07 38.89
CA ASP A 871 23.37 18.95 37.76
C ASP A 871 24.84 18.84 37.34
N ASP A 872 25.70 18.35 38.24
CA ASP A 872 27.15 18.31 38.08
C ASP A 872 27.69 16.90 37.82
N VAL A 873 27.41 16.38 36.63
CA VAL A 873 28.06 15.15 36.13
C VAL A 873 29.53 15.38 35.74
N ARG A 874 30.05 16.62 35.75
CA ARG A 874 31.46 16.91 35.38
C ARG A 874 32.44 16.26 36.35
N ALA A 875 32.00 15.96 37.58
CA ALA A 875 32.78 15.20 38.56
C ALA A 875 32.97 13.73 38.17
N PHE A 876 32.16 13.19 37.25
CA PHE A 876 32.10 11.76 36.92
C PHE A 876 32.29 11.45 35.42
N THR A 877 32.25 12.48 34.57
CA THR A 877 32.46 12.38 33.12
C THR A 877 33.55 13.34 32.66
N SER A 878 34.33 12.94 31.65
CA SER A 878 35.29 13.79 30.94
C SER A 878 34.92 13.86 29.45
N TYR A 879 35.65 14.63 28.65
CA TYR A 879 35.50 14.68 27.20
C TYR A 879 36.80 14.21 26.53
N SER A 880 36.68 13.37 25.51
CA SER A 880 37.78 13.05 24.61
C SER A 880 37.60 13.77 23.28
N PHE A 881 38.70 14.27 22.75
CA PHE A 881 38.72 15.02 21.51
C PHE A 881 39.53 14.26 20.47
N LYS A 882 38.96 14.07 19.28
CA LYS A 882 39.65 13.54 18.11
C LYS A 882 39.64 14.58 17.00
N PRO A 883 40.68 14.68 16.16
CA PRO A 883 40.67 15.65 15.08
C PRO A 883 39.69 15.24 13.98
N GLN A 884 38.86 16.17 13.52
CA GLN A 884 38.02 16.01 12.34
C GLN A 884 38.89 16.05 11.08
N LEU A 885 39.20 14.88 10.52
CA LEU A 885 40.17 14.75 9.44
C LEU A 885 39.78 15.55 8.19
N ARG A 886 38.47 15.79 7.96
CA ARG A 886 38.00 16.56 6.80
C ARG A 886 38.41 18.03 6.85
N THR A 887 38.55 18.61 8.02
CA THR A 887 38.87 20.05 8.21
C THR A 887 40.31 20.25 8.69
N VAL A 888 40.79 19.40 9.61
CA VAL A 888 42.15 19.45 10.17
C VAL A 888 43.19 18.91 9.19
N GLY A 889 42.84 17.93 8.36
CA GLY A 889 43.75 17.31 7.41
C GLY A 889 44.36 18.29 6.39
N PRO A 890 43.55 19.10 5.69
CA PRO A 890 44.05 20.12 4.76
C PRO A 890 44.86 21.25 5.44
N LYS A 891 44.46 21.66 6.66
CA LYS A 891 45.09 22.77 7.40
C LYS A 891 46.43 22.37 8.03
N TYR A 892 46.49 21.19 8.66
CA TYR A 892 47.57 20.80 9.57
C TYR A 892 48.09 19.38 9.32
N GLY A 893 47.97 18.85 8.10
CA GLY A 893 48.27 17.46 7.77
C GLY A 893 49.63 16.93 8.23
N LYS A 894 50.68 17.79 8.26
CA LYS A 894 52.02 17.43 8.77
C LYS A 894 52.09 17.28 10.30
N PHE A 895 51.15 17.88 11.04
CA PHE A 895 51.08 17.86 12.51
C PHE A 895 49.99 16.94 13.05
N LEU A 896 49.25 16.23 12.20
CA LEU A 896 48.13 15.34 12.59
C LEU A 896 48.49 14.34 13.70
N GLY A 897 49.69 13.77 13.67
CA GLY A 897 50.16 12.86 14.73
C GLY A 897 50.29 13.55 16.09
N LYS A 898 50.92 14.74 16.11
CA LYS A 898 51.09 15.57 17.32
C LYS A 898 49.76 16.14 17.83
N ILE A 899 48.85 16.51 16.91
CA ILE A 899 47.50 16.96 17.25
C ILE A 899 46.71 15.84 17.93
N LYS A 900 46.77 14.60 17.42
CA LYS A 900 46.11 13.46 18.07
C LYS A 900 46.65 13.22 19.49
N GLU A 901 47.96 13.28 19.66
CA GLU A 901 48.62 13.07 20.95
C GLU A 901 48.28 14.19 21.95
N ALA A 902 48.31 15.45 21.50
CA ALA A 902 47.93 16.60 22.32
C ALA A 902 46.46 16.55 22.72
N LEU A 903 45.55 16.28 21.79
CA LEU A 903 44.12 16.14 22.07
C LEU A 903 43.82 14.99 23.04
N SER A 904 44.56 13.88 22.95
CA SER A 904 44.42 12.74 23.87
C SER A 904 44.95 13.00 25.29
N SER A 905 45.78 14.04 25.46
CA SER A 905 46.42 14.39 26.73
C SER A 905 45.79 15.61 27.42
N LEU A 906 44.71 16.17 26.84
CA LEU A 906 44.01 17.31 27.39
C LEU A 906 43.17 16.93 28.62
N ASP A 907 43.03 17.90 29.52
CA ASP A 907 41.88 17.91 30.42
C ASP A 907 40.61 18.15 29.59
N GLY A 908 39.81 17.10 29.44
CA GLY A 908 38.62 17.10 28.61
C GLY A 908 37.60 18.16 29.02
N ASN A 909 37.40 18.35 30.32
CA ASN A 909 36.42 19.29 30.86
C ASN A 909 36.89 20.74 30.66
N ALA A 910 38.16 21.04 30.96
CA ALA A 910 38.72 22.37 30.73
C ALA A 910 38.78 22.75 29.23
N ALA A 911 39.02 21.76 28.35
CA ALA A 911 39.01 21.96 26.90
C ALA A 911 37.59 22.22 26.37
N MET A 912 36.59 21.50 26.89
CA MET A 912 35.18 21.72 26.51
C MET A 912 34.65 23.08 26.99
N ASP A 913 35.08 23.55 28.17
CA ASP A 913 34.72 24.88 28.69
C ASP A 913 35.20 26.01 27.78
N LYS A 914 36.44 25.93 27.27
CA LYS A 914 36.97 26.88 26.27
C LYS A 914 36.14 26.89 24.99
N ILE A 915 35.83 25.70 24.46
CA ILE A 915 35.04 25.57 23.23
C ILE A 915 33.62 26.14 23.41
N ASN A 916 32.97 25.88 24.55
CA ASN A 916 31.63 26.42 24.82
C ASN A 916 31.64 27.94 25.05
N ALA A 917 32.76 28.52 25.52
CA ALA A 917 32.97 29.96 25.61
C ALA A 917 33.31 30.61 24.25
N GLY A 918 33.42 29.83 23.17
CA GLY A 918 33.81 30.31 21.85
C GLY A 918 35.31 30.49 21.65
N GLU A 919 36.13 29.96 22.57
CA GLU A 919 37.59 30.01 22.50
C GLU A 919 38.14 28.74 21.81
N PRO A 920 39.05 28.87 20.82
CA PRO A 920 39.64 27.71 20.16
C PRO A 920 40.74 27.04 20.99
N LEU A 921 40.95 25.74 20.78
CA LEU A 921 42.08 25.02 21.36
C LEU A 921 43.35 25.34 20.56
N THR A 922 44.32 25.96 21.22
CA THR A 922 45.57 26.40 20.58
C THR A 922 46.75 25.56 21.08
N PHE A 923 47.56 25.06 20.14
CA PHE A 923 48.76 24.28 20.40
C PHE A 923 49.95 24.86 19.63
N ASP A 924 51.14 24.84 20.22
CA ASP A 924 52.38 25.15 19.51
C ASP A 924 53.16 23.85 19.30
N PHE A 925 53.38 23.50 18.03
CA PHE A 925 54.26 22.40 17.65
C PHE A 925 55.46 22.93 16.87
N ASP A 926 56.62 22.95 17.52
CA ASP A 926 57.92 23.37 16.95
C ASP A 926 57.91 24.80 16.37
N GLY A 927 57.22 25.75 17.04
CA GLY A 927 57.11 27.15 16.64
C GLY A 927 56.00 27.41 15.61
N ASN A 928 55.11 26.44 15.38
CA ASN A 928 53.94 26.56 14.50
C ASN A 928 52.66 26.49 15.34
N GLU A 929 51.91 27.58 15.34
CA GLU A 929 50.62 27.68 16.02
C GLU A 929 49.53 26.90 15.26
N VAL A 930 48.89 25.98 15.98
CA VAL A 930 47.75 25.18 15.51
C VAL A 930 46.53 25.59 16.32
N VAL A 931 45.50 26.08 15.65
CA VAL A 931 44.25 26.55 16.25
C VAL A 931 43.12 25.62 15.79
N LEU A 932 42.44 24.98 16.73
CA LEU A 932 41.33 24.06 16.46
C LEU A 932 40.03 24.63 17.04
N GLU A 933 39.08 24.89 16.16
CA GLU A 933 37.72 25.33 16.54
C GLU A 933 36.79 24.11 16.76
N LYS A 934 35.56 24.34 17.23
CA LYS A 934 34.59 23.27 17.52
C LYS A 934 34.36 22.35 16.30
N GLU A 935 34.32 22.92 15.10
CA GLU A 935 34.10 22.21 13.83
C GLU A 935 35.30 21.33 13.41
N ASP A 936 36.48 21.60 13.99
CA ASP A 936 37.72 20.87 13.75
C ASP A 936 37.86 19.64 14.67
N LEU A 937 36.89 19.41 15.56
CA LEU A 937 36.95 18.39 16.61
C LEU A 937 35.74 17.45 16.55
N LEU A 938 36.02 16.16 16.72
CA LEU A 938 35.04 15.14 17.09
C LEU A 938 35.12 14.98 18.61
N ILE A 939 34.00 15.22 19.29
CA ILE A 939 33.92 15.27 20.75
C ILE A 939 33.10 14.06 21.22
N ASP A 940 33.72 13.15 21.95
CA ASP A 940 33.07 12.00 22.57
C ASP A 940 33.16 12.15 24.09
N MET A 941 32.15 11.72 24.86
CA MET A 941 32.28 11.61 26.32
C MET A 941 33.30 10.52 26.67
N ALA A 942 34.24 10.86 27.56
CA ALA A 942 35.27 9.97 28.07
C ALA A 942 34.91 9.51 29.49
N GLN A 943 35.03 8.20 29.74
CA GLN A 943 34.75 7.59 31.03
C GLN A 943 35.86 7.93 32.03
N VAL A 944 35.48 8.34 33.24
CA VAL A 944 36.39 8.49 34.38
C VAL A 944 36.55 7.13 35.05
N GLU A 945 37.77 6.77 35.46
CA GLU A 945 38.03 5.49 36.12
C GLU A 945 37.13 5.29 37.35
N GLY A 946 36.36 4.19 37.36
CA GLY A 946 35.39 3.88 38.40
C GLY A 946 33.95 4.34 38.10
N TYR A 947 33.70 5.05 37.00
CA TYR A 947 32.36 5.46 36.57
C TYR A 947 32.09 5.06 35.12
N VAL A 948 30.86 4.65 34.83
CA VAL A 948 30.38 4.41 33.47
C VAL A 948 29.14 5.23 33.23
N SER A 949 29.10 5.94 32.11
CA SER A 949 28.00 6.85 31.76
C SER A 949 27.44 6.55 30.39
N GLU A 950 26.13 6.63 30.28
CA GLU A 950 25.37 6.56 29.04
C GLU A 950 24.46 7.79 28.97
N SER A 951 24.15 8.25 27.77
CA SER A 951 23.28 9.40 27.59
C SER A 951 22.45 9.25 26.35
N ASP A 952 21.19 9.64 26.46
CA ASP A 952 20.29 9.80 25.34
C ASP A 952 19.44 11.06 25.59
N ASN A 953 19.26 11.86 24.54
CA ASN A 953 18.63 13.18 24.60
C ASN A 953 19.18 14.06 25.76
N ASN A 954 18.33 14.47 26.70
CA ASN A 954 18.64 15.34 27.85
C ASN A 954 18.86 14.56 29.16
N ILE A 955 18.99 13.23 29.10
CA ILE A 955 19.21 12.38 30.28
C ILE A 955 20.60 11.76 30.20
N THR A 956 21.41 12.00 31.23
CA THR A 956 22.69 11.33 31.43
C THR A 956 22.62 10.48 32.69
N VAL A 957 22.89 9.18 32.55
CA VAL A 957 22.98 8.25 33.67
C VAL A 957 24.44 7.90 33.88
N VAL A 958 24.92 8.02 35.12
CA VAL A 958 26.28 7.65 35.52
C VAL A 958 26.21 6.61 36.63
N LEU A 959 26.87 5.49 36.44
CA LEU A 959 26.91 4.37 37.36
C LEU A 959 28.26 4.31 38.07
N ASP A 960 28.27 4.31 39.40
CA ASP A 960 29.49 4.09 40.19
C ASP A 960 29.83 2.60 40.20
N THR A 961 30.92 2.23 39.55
CA THR A 961 31.34 0.82 39.44
C THR A 961 32.21 0.35 40.61
N LYS A 962 32.52 1.21 41.58
CA LYS A 962 33.28 0.83 42.77
C LYS A 962 32.39 0.02 43.70
N LEU A 963 32.76 -1.22 43.94
CA LEU A 963 32.05 -2.13 44.83
C LEU A 963 32.77 -2.17 46.19
N SER A 964 32.02 -1.95 47.27
CA SER A 964 32.52 -2.22 48.63
C SER A 964 32.51 -3.72 48.92
N ASP A 965 33.24 -4.15 49.95
CA ASP A 965 33.27 -5.56 50.35
C ASP A 965 31.86 -6.08 50.70
N GLU A 966 31.01 -5.24 51.31
CA GLU A 966 29.61 -5.60 51.62
C GLU A 966 28.77 -5.80 50.35
N LEU A 967 28.92 -4.94 49.34
CA LEU A 967 28.20 -5.10 48.06
C LEU A 967 28.65 -6.37 47.33
N ILE A 968 29.94 -6.70 47.39
CA ILE A 968 30.48 -7.94 46.82
C ILE A 968 29.83 -9.14 47.53
N GLU A 969 29.83 -9.17 48.87
CA GLU A 969 29.23 -10.25 49.65
C GLU A 969 27.73 -10.42 49.34
N GLU A 970 26.95 -9.33 49.27
CA GLU A 970 25.54 -9.38 48.89
C GLU A 970 25.34 -9.93 47.45
N GLY A 971 26.24 -9.58 46.52
CA GLY A 971 26.26 -10.13 45.17
C GLY A 971 26.49 -11.64 45.14
N PHE A 972 27.35 -12.17 46.01
CA PHE A 972 27.53 -13.60 46.22
C PHE A 972 26.26 -14.26 46.76
N VAL A 973 25.63 -13.69 47.80
CA VAL A 973 24.37 -14.19 48.39
C VAL A 973 23.27 -14.32 47.34
N ARG A 974 23.04 -13.29 46.53
CA ARG A 974 22.01 -13.30 45.48
C ARG A 974 22.30 -14.32 44.37
N GLU A 975 23.57 -14.51 43.99
CA GLU A 975 23.95 -15.54 43.01
C GLU A 975 23.71 -16.95 43.58
N ILE A 976 24.02 -17.18 44.87
CA ILE A 976 23.77 -18.44 45.58
C ILE A 976 22.27 -18.78 45.62
N ILE A 977 21.43 -17.85 46.07
CA ILE A 977 19.97 -18.01 46.09
C ILE A 977 19.46 -18.39 44.70
N SER A 978 19.91 -17.67 43.67
CA SER A 978 19.50 -17.90 42.29
C SER A 978 19.90 -19.31 41.78
N LYS A 979 21.09 -19.81 42.14
CA LYS A 979 21.51 -21.18 41.75
C LYS A 979 20.70 -22.25 42.49
N ILE A 980 20.43 -22.07 43.78
CA ILE A 980 19.59 -22.98 44.55
C ILE A 980 18.16 -23.02 43.96
N GLN A 981 17.59 -21.87 43.63
CA GLN A 981 16.27 -21.79 42.99
C GLN A 981 16.25 -22.42 41.59
N THR A 982 17.34 -22.31 40.83
CA THR A 982 17.49 -23.01 39.55
C THR A 982 17.50 -24.53 39.77
N MET A 983 18.23 -25.01 40.78
CA MET A 983 18.26 -26.43 41.13
C MET A 983 16.90 -26.94 41.60
N ARG A 984 16.11 -26.14 42.34
CA ARG A 984 14.72 -26.49 42.71
C ARG A 984 13.87 -26.77 41.46
N LYS A 985 13.98 -25.91 40.44
CA LYS A 985 13.26 -26.09 39.16
C LYS A 985 13.75 -27.31 38.39
N GLU A 986 15.07 -27.51 38.30
CA GLU A 986 15.68 -28.66 37.61
C GLU A 986 15.38 -29.99 38.30
N ALA A 987 15.18 -29.98 39.62
CA ALA A 987 14.76 -31.13 40.41
C ALA A 987 13.23 -31.36 40.42
N ASP A 988 12.47 -30.61 39.62
CA ASP A 988 11.00 -30.68 39.48
C ASP A 988 10.23 -30.42 40.79
N PHE A 989 10.77 -29.55 41.65
CA PHE A 989 10.09 -29.15 42.89
C PHE A 989 9.00 -28.11 42.60
N GLN A 990 7.89 -28.19 43.33
CA GLN A 990 6.84 -27.18 43.26
C GLN A 990 7.29 -25.89 43.95
N VAL A 991 6.73 -24.76 43.53
CA VAL A 991 7.11 -23.42 44.02
C VAL A 991 7.09 -23.34 45.56
N MET A 992 6.12 -24.00 46.21
CA MET A 992 5.92 -23.96 47.66
C MET A 992 6.67 -25.04 48.46
N ASP A 993 7.45 -25.90 47.81
CA ASP A 993 8.14 -27.00 48.51
C ASP A 993 9.24 -26.48 49.46
N LYS A 994 9.33 -27.06 50.66
CA LYS A 994 10.42 -26.81 51.62
C LYS A 994 11.62 -27.71 51.29
N ILE A 995 12.84 -27.21 51.48
CA ILE A 995 14.07 -27.93 51.11
C ILE A 995 15.12 -27.95 52.23
N VAL A 996 16.09 -28.84 52.11
CA VAL A 996 17.38 -28.78 52.82
C VAL A 996 18.48 -28.51 51.78
N VAL A 997 19.30 -27.51 52.06
CA VAL A 997 20.42 -27.11 51.18
C VAL A 997 21.70 -27.73 51.72
N ASN A 998 22.48 -28.35 50.86
CA ASN A 998 23.77 -28.96 51.19
C ASN A 998 24.88 -28.22 50.44
N VAL A 999 25.99 -27.90 51.11
CA VAL A 999 27.09 -27.11 50.53
C VAL A 999 28.43 -27.82 50.77
N ASP A 1000 29.21 -27.99 49.70
CA ASP A 1000 30.53 -28.61 49.78
C ASP A 1000 31.53 -27.97 48.79
N LYS A 1001 32.83 -28.15 49.07
CA LYS A 1001 33.97 -27.77 48.22
C LYS A 1001 34.22 -26.27 47.97
N ASN A 1002 33.93 -25.37 48.92
CA ASN A 1002 34.45 -24.00 48.91
C ASN A 1002 34.32 -23.29 50.27
N ASP A 1003 35.45 -23.00 50.93
CA ASP A 1003 35.44 -22.37 52.26
C ASP A 1003 34.98 -20.89 52.22
N THR A 1004 35.23 -20.18 51.12
CA THR A 1004 34.80 -18.79 50.91
C THR A 1004 33.28 -18.70 50.81
N ILE A 1005 32.66 -19.52 49.95
CA ILE A 1005 31.20 -19.58 49.80
C ILE A 1005 30.54 -20.09 51.08
N LYS A 1006 31.16 -21.05 51.77
CA LYS A 1006 30.68 -21.52 53.07
C LYS A 1006 30.59 -20.37 54.07
N ALA A 1007 31.65 -19.57 54.23
CA ALA A 1007 31.66 -18.43 55.15
C ALA A 1007 30.58 -17.40 54.81
N ILE A 1008 30.38 -17.09 53.53
CA ILE A 1008 29.32 -16.17 53.06
C ILE A 1008 27.92 -16.69 53.41
N ILE A 1009 27.68 -18.00 53.23
CA ILE A 1009 26.39 -18.62 53.59
C ILE A 1009 26.19 -18.64 55.10
N GLU A 1010 27.24 -18.89 55.89
CA GLU A 1010 27.17 -18.85 57.36
C GLU A 1010 26.82 -17.45 57.88
N ASN A 1011 27.40 -16.40 57.29
CA ASN A 1011 27.13 -15.00 57.64
C ASN A 1011 25.70 -14.55 57.29
N ASN A 1012 25.10 -15.12 56.25
CA ASN A 1012 23.81 -14.69 55.68
C ASN A 1012 22.76 -15.82 55.73
N LEU A 1013 22.87 -16.71 56.72
CA LEU A 1013 22.13 -17.97 56.77
C LEU A 1013 20.61 -17.79 56.79
N ASP A 1014 20.12 -16.85 57.61
CA ASP A 1014 18.68 -16.64 57.78
C ASP A 1014 18.01 -16.09 56.52
N GLU A 1015 18.69 -15.17 55.82
CA GLU A 1015 18.22 -14.60 54.55
C GLU A 1015 18.13 -15.68 53.46
N ILE A 1016 19.23 -16.43 53.25
CA ILE A 1016 19.28 -17.49 52.24
C ILE A 1016 18.20 -18.54 52.52
N LYS A 1017 18.02 -18.95 53.79
CA LYS A 1017 16.99 -19.92 54.17
C LYS A 1017 15.58 -19.42 53.87
N SER A 1018 15.29 -18.15 54.15
CA SER A 1018 13.98 -17.54 53.86
C SER A 1018 13.70 -17.56 52.36
N GLU A 1019 14.62 -17.01 51.57
CA GLU A 1019 14.48 -16.80 50.12
C GLU A 1019 14.41 -18.10 49.31
N VAL A 1020 15.09 -19.16 49.77
CA VAL A 1020 15.06 -20.46 49.09
C VAL A 1020 14.09 -21.45 49.74
N LEU A 1021 13.27 -21.00 50.70
CA LEU A 1021 12.36 -21.85 51.48
C LEU A 1021 13.05 -23.08 52.07
N ALA A 1022 14.25 -22.90 52.62
CA ALA A 1022 15.04 -23.97 53.22
C ALA A 1022 14.83 -24.08 54.74
N ASP A 1023 14.55 -25.30 55.20
CA ASP A 1023 14.42 -25.60 56.63
C ASP A 1023 15.79 -25.70 57.31
N ASN A 1024 16.80 -26.16 56.56
CA ASN A 1024 18.18 -26.29 57.06
C ASN A 1024 19.24 -26.16 55.96
N VAL A 1025 20.47 -25.81 56.37
CA VAL A 1025 21.67 -25.80 55.52
C VAL A 1025 22.76 -26.67 56.16
N ILE A 1026 23.29 -27.64 55.42
CA ILE A 1026 24.27 -28.61 55.91
C ILE A 1026 25.59 -28.45 55.14
N PHE A 1027 26.71 -28.35 55.85
CA PHE A 1027 28.04 -28.18 55.27
C PHE A 1027 28.85 -29.48 55.27
N GLY A 1028 29.69 -29.67 54.25
CA GLY A 1028 30.67 -30.76 54.15
C GLY A 1028 30.08 -32.13 53.82
N LYS A 1029 28.80 -32.18 53.44
CA LYS A 1029 28.10 -33.38 52.96
C LYS A 1029 27.09 -32.95 51.91
N ILE A 1030 27.07 -33.63 50.76
CA ILE A 1030 26.07 -33.41 49.70
C ILE A 1030 25.03 -34.54 49.74
N ASN A 1031 23.74 -34.16 49.79
CA ASN A 1031 22.59 -35.06 49.63
C ASN A 1031 21.60 -34.45 48.61
N GLY A 1032 20.74 -35.30 48.04
CA GLY A 1032 19.70 -34.88 47.10
C GLY A 1032 20.21 -34.64 45.67
N TYR A 1033 19.57 -33.70 44.97
CA TYR A 1033 19.97 -33.29 43.62
C TYR A 1033 21.21 -32.40 43.70
N GLU A 1034 22.34 -32.90 43.17
CA GLU A 1034 23.66 -32.26 43.24
C GLU A 1034 24.02 -31.53 41.94
N LYS A 1035 24.65 -30.35 42.05
CA LYS A 1035 25.22 -29.64 40.91
C LYS A 1035 26.40 -28.75 41.32
N GLU A 1036 27.45 -28.73 40.49
CA GLU A 1036 28.57 -27.80 40.63
C GLU A 1036 28.23 -26.46 39.95
N TRP A 1037 28.55 -25.37 40.63
CA TRP A 1037 28.36 -24.00 40.14
C TRP A 1037 29.64 -23.18 40.26
N ASN A 1038 29.81 -22.23 39.34
CA ASN A 1038 30.75 -21.14 39.48
C ASN A 1038 29.99 -19.89 39.92
N ILE A 1039 30.20 -19.48 41.17
CA ILE A 1039 29.62 -18.30 41.80
C ILE A 1039 30.67 -17.20 41.76
N ASN A 1040 30.57 -16.29 40.79
CA ASN A 1040 31.46 -15.12 40.63
C ASN A 1040 32.97 -15.42 40.70
N GLY A 1041 33.41 -16.57 40.16
CA GLY A 1041 34.81 -17.01 40.14
C GLY A 1041 35.10 -18.19 41.07
N GLU A 1042 34.25 -18.39 42.09
CA GLU A 1042 34.39 -19.45 43.09
C GLU A 1042 33.61 -20.70 42.68
N LYS A 1043 34.28 -21.85 42.61
CA LYS A 1043 33.62 -23.14 42.34
C LYS A 1043 33.09 -23.73 43.63
N VAL A 1044 31.81 -24.10 43.66
CA VAL A 1044 31.13 -24.73 44.81
C VAL A 1044 30.18 -25.81 44.33
N THR A 1045 30.00 -26.86 45.13
CA THR A 1045 28.99 -27.89 44.89
C THR A 1045 27.81 -27.67 45.83
N PHE A 1046 26.61 -27.54 45.27
CA PHE A 1046 25.36 -27.51 46.04
C PHE A 1046 24.60 -28.83 45.89
N GLY A 1047 23.84 -29.20 46.92
CA GLY A 1047 22.83 -30.25 46.89
C GLY A 1047 21.49 -29.72 47.41
N VAL A 1048 20.38 -30.09 46.77
CA VAL A 1048 19.02 -29.75 47.26
C VAL A 1048 18.20 -31.01 47.44
N GLU A 1049 17.56 -31.17 48.60
CA GLU A 1049 16.63 -32.25 48.90
C GLU A 1049 15.32 -31.69 49.45
N LYS A 1050 14.20 -32.34 49.14
CA LYS A 1050 12.90 -31.94 49.68
C LYS A 1050 12.84 -32.25 51.17
N ALA A 1051 12.49 -31.27 51.98
CA ALA A 1051 12.26 -31.48 53.41
C ALA A 1051 11.00 -32.34 53.62
N LEU A 1052 11.07 -33.28 54.58
CA LEU A 1052 9.99 -34.22 54.90
C LEU A 1052 8.91 -33.61 55.78
#